data_AF-A0A2T7BK18-F1
#
_entry.id   AF-A0A2T7BK18-F1
#
_cell.length_a   1.000
_cell.length_b   1.000
_cell.length_c   1.000
_cell.angle_alpha   90.00
_cell.angle_beta   90.00
_cell.angle_gamma   90.00
#
_symmetry.space_group_name_H-M   'P 1'
#
loop_
_entity.id
_entity.type
_entity.pdbx_description
1 polymer ?
#
loop_
_entity_poly.entity_id
_entity_poly.type
_entity_poly.pdbx_seq_one_letter_code
_entity_poly.pdbx_strand_id
1 'polypeptide(L)'
;MRKFFMVVLLAAAPGSQLFAQQARPQIPIGRQGIHESIDREQVAADKFDGKQDNTVSVGEDATINLEVTNALITQVDKMQDQIELDSALDHRLKMKYLTAINQVLHLYNQNRSYHKIEAADAPDMIRVFQQMMQADIQGQSVAPLLDGLTYETANIVLQPFSGNPGFKDAKGILFAKYAFNHLETIMADVPQYLEYPVTDSVVAAVARKYPNQVLTYATSYTPTAAAIRKNPDPIVQQIVQIGRSEQSTRILPFIDELLDGSTTIASLEKIVANDDSYYKQMVKSTIKLQNRKLSGETPIGLKAMQENLQAKSLLYIREVDDLHEEQPPVRFRIVKDFTPQELYYLIVNGQEELYTSSYTNHNGAGLYDQMMARMKPPRGDSLLMLVGFDHFKKFLAMAAGFNTLDNFLKSMEPENANYLMKKFVSNLEKTEDLEDAVDVANSFGSIRDPKLLDFLRSEVQKNYAFVSKKKDRRGTVIYSLLSSLFETEAGAGNDSSKATDMAAKFQLPPINYVNFNTLQNDSGRVYEQVFFYGDKDGQESFASFMTNFPAGDWRIVKNASWATITSLKGQPVTIYANLPIDEPGDKEAIQKLSDFLDEKDIHPTIFIHRGHSYHVNTTMDNLQSSAKIVVLGSCGGYHNLATVLNKAPEAHIISSKQVGTRRVNEPILRNLEEDVRQGKRIDWVAMWANLSKRFAGDATSRDLFNDYVPPHKNLGAIFIKAYTQIMKENK
;
A
#
# COMPACT_ATOMS: atom_id res chain seq x y z
N MET A 1 54.71 -4.51 61.44
CA MET A 1 53.63 -5.49 61.21
C MET A 1 54.09 -6.45 60.12
N ARG A 2 54.20 -7.74 60.44
CA ARG A 2 54.93 -8.78 59.69
C ARG A 2 53.99 -9.57 58.75
N LYS A 3 54.57 -9.94 57.61
CA LYS A 3 54.18 -10.96 56.61
C LYS A 3 53.72 -12.29 57.26
N PHE A 4 52.81 -13.05 56.62
CA PHE A 4 53.12 -14.35 55.96
C PHE A 4 51.88 -15.09 55.40
N PHE A 5 52.17 -15.94 54.42
CA PHE A 5 51.38 -16.94 53.69
C PHE A 5 50.50 -17.89 54.52
N MET A 6 49.45 -18.43 53.91
CA MET A 6 49.21 -19.89 53.97
C MET A 6 48.44 -20.42 52.74
N VAL A 7 49.07 -21.35 52.04
CA VAL A 7 48.53 -22.26 51.03
C VAL A 7 47.85 -23.44 51.75
N VAL A 8 46.68 -23.87 51.29
CA VAL A 8 46.14 -25.20 51.62
C VAL A 8 45.78 -25.91 50.32
N LEU A 9 46.60 -26.91 49.99
CA LEU A 9 46.31 -28.01 49.08
C LEU A 9 45.26 -28.93 49.72
N LEU A 10 44.24 -29.32 48.96
CA LEU A 10 43.36 -30.44 49.31
C LEU A 10 43.37 -31.44 48.17
N ALA A 11 43.89 -32.62 48.50
CA ALA A 11 44.05 -33.77 47.62
C ALA A 11 42.71 -34.39 47.25
N ALA A 12 42.62 -34.79 45.99
CA ALA A 12 41.51 -35.51 45.38
C ALA A 12 41.47 -36.99 45.84
N ALA A 13 40.25 -37.49 46.07
CA ALA A 13 39.93 -38.92 46.01
C ALA A 13 38.81 -39.09 44.96
N PRO A 14 38.94 -40.01 43.99
CA PRO A 14 37.96 -40.18 42.93
C PRO A 14 36.85 -41.14 43.39
N GLY A 15 35.67 -40.60 43.66
CA GLY A 15 34.43 -41.39 43.73
C GLY A 15 33.77 -41.42 42.36
N SER A 16 34.10 -42.41 41.55
CA SER A 16 33.40 -42.70 40.30
C SER A 16 31.99 -43.23 40.60
N GLN A 17 30.99 -42.36 40.62
CA GLN A 17 29.60 -42.78 40.41
C GLN A 17 29.40 -43.02 38.92
N LEU A 18 29.45 -44.30 38.55
CA LEU A 18 28.96 -44.80 37.27
C LEU A 18 27.48 -44.48 37.16
N PHE A 19 27.10 -43.56 36.28
CA PHE A 19 25.73 -43.47 35.78
C PHE A 19 25.43 -44.75 35.02
N ALA A 20 24.58 -45.61 35.57
CA ALA A 20 24.05 -46.76 34.86
C ALA A 20 23.22 -46.26 33.68
N GLN A 21 23.71 -46.50 32.46
CA GLN A 21 22.94 -46.37 31.22
C GLN A 21 21.81 -47.41 31.32
N GLN A 22 20.55 -46.97 31.48
CA GLN A 22 19.40 -47.88 31.37
C GLN A 22 19.43 -48.50 29.97
N ALA A 23 19.58 -49.84 29.90
CA ALA A 23 19.49 -50.56 28.64
C ALA A 23 18.08 -50.36 28.07
N ARG A 24 17.98 -49.99 26.77
CA ARG A 24 16.71 -49.87 26.06
C ARG A 24 15.89 -51.17 26.23
N PRO A 25 14.57 -51.09 26.49
CA PRO A 25 13.73 -52.27 26.69
C PRO A 25 13.73 -53.16 25.44
N GLN A 26 13.65 -54.48 25.64
CA GLN A 26 13.57 -55.42 24.53
C GLN A 26 12.22 -55.26 23.80
N ILE A 27 12.23 -54.66 22.61
CA ILE A 27 11.03 -54.40 21.81
C ILE A 27 10.53 -55.72 21.17
N PRO A 28 9.27 -56.13 21.42
CA PRO A 28 8.70 -57.32 20.78
C PRO A 28 8.60 -57.17 19.26
N ILE A 29 8.79 -58.29 18.54
CA ILE A 29 8.83 -58.35 17.06
C ILE A 29 7.65 -57.61 16.40
N GLY A 30 6.43 -57.77 16.95
CA GLY A 30 5.22 -57.13 16.41
C GLY A 30 5.20 -55.60 16.49
N ARG A 31 6.17 -54.95 17.15
CA ARG A 31 6.27 -53.48 17.26
C ARG A 31 7.57 -52.90 16.71
N GLN A 32 8.55 -53.73 16.34
CA GLN A 32 9.84 -53.25 15.82
C GLN A 32 9.67 -52.32 14.61
N GLY A 33 8.76 -52.67 13.67
CA GLY A 33 8.54 -51.85 12.47
C GLY A 33 7.98 -50.45 12.73
N ILE A 34 7.25 -50.21 13.85
CA ILE A 34 6.79 -48.86 14.18
C ILE A 34 7.89 -48.03 14.84
N HIS A 35 8.74 -48.62 15.68
CA HIS A 35 9.94 -47.96 16.22
C HIS A 35 10.90 -47.56 15.08
N GLU A 36 11.14 -48.46 14.11
CA GLU A 36 11.92 -48.14 12.91
C GLU A 36 11.30 -46.99 12.08
N SER A 37 9.98 -46.82 12.11
CA SER A 37 9.32 -45.72 11.41
C SER A 37 9.54 -44.39 12.13
N ILE A 38 9.46 -44.40 13.47
CA ILE A 38 9.77 -43.23 14.31
C ILE A 38 11.23 -42.81 14.11
N ASP A 39 12.16 -43.77 14.13
CA ASP A 39 13.59 -43.53 13.89
C ASP A 39 13.82 -42.88 12.50
N ARG A 40 13.08 -43.31 11.47
CA ARG A 40 13.15 -42.68 10.14
C ARG A 40 12.70 -41.23 10.15
N GLU A 41 11.63 -40.89 10.87
CA GLU A 41 11.17 -39.50 10.98
C GLU A 41 12.12 -38.64 11.81
N GLN A 42 12.77 -39.19 12.84
CA GLN A 42 13.83 -38.51 13.59
C GLN A 42 15.05 -38.23 12.71
N VAL A 43 15.46 -39.19 11.87
CA VAL A 43 16.53 -38.99 10.87
C VAL A 43 16.13 -37.98 9.80
N ALA A 44 14.86 -37.91 9.42
CA ALA A 44 14.38 -36.89 8.48
C ALA A 44 14.45 -35.48 9.09
N ALA A 45 14.14 -35.35 10.38
CA ALA A 45 14.29 -34.08 11.11
C ALA A 45 15.77 -33.67 11.24
N ASP A 46 16.64 -34.60 11.64
CA ASP A 46 18.11 -34.40 11.72
C ASP A 46 18.67 -33.82 10.42
N LYS A 47 18.15 -34.28 9.28
CA LYS A 47 18.56 -33.89 7.93
C LYS A 47 18.06 -32.54 7.43
N PHE A 48 17.43 -31.70 8.26
CA PHE A 48 17.00 -30.37 7.81
C PHE A 48 18.16 -29.48 7.34
N ASP A 49 19.37 -29.67 7.87
CA ASP A 49 20.59 -28.98 7.42
C ASP A 49 21.43 -29.80 6.42
N GLY A 50 20.90 -30.95 5.97
CA GLY A 50 21.55 -31.88 5.07
C GLY A 50 22.54 -32.84 5.74
N LYS A 51 22.66 -32.83 7.08
CA LYS A 51 23.55 -33.73 7.83
C LYS A 51 22.78 -34.76 8.64
N GLN A 52 23.48 -35.79 9.09
CA GLN A 52 22.93 -36.78 10.01
C GLN A 52 23.93 -36.95 11.15
N ASP A 53 23.85 -36.07 12.14
CA ASP A 53 24.76 -36.03 13.29
C ASP A 53 24.03 -36.08 14.64
N ASN A 54 22.75 -36.45 14.63
CA ASN A 54 21.83 -36.44 15.77
C ASN A 54 21.63 -35.03 16.37
N THR A 55 21.83 -33.98 15.57
CA THR A 55 21.57 -32.59 15.95
C THR A 55 20.65 -31.95 14.93
N VAL A 56 19.41 -31.68 15.33
CA VAL A 56 18.42 -31.03 14.49
C VAL A 56 18.75 -29.53 14.37
N SER A 57 19.48 -29.17 13.32
CA SER A 57 19.85 -27.79 13.02
C SER A 57 18.81 -27.11 12.13
N VAL A 58 18.08 -26.14 12.69
CA VAL A 58 16.91 -25.49 12.06
C VAL A 58 17.11 -24.02 11.76
N GLY A 59 18.27 -23.46 12.11
CA GLY A 59 18.66 -22.07 11.90
C GLY A 59 20.01 -21.73 12.54
N GLU A 60 20.33 -20.43 12.60
CA GLU A 60 21.60 -19.93 13.16
C GLU A 60 21.62 -19.89 14.70
N ASP A 61 20.45 -19.95 15.36
CA ASP A 61 20.36 -19.93 16.82
C ASP A 61 20.64 -21.31 17.42
N ALA A 62 21.82 -21.44 18.01
CA ALA A 62 22.26 -22.68 18.66
C ALA A 62 21.35 -23.12 19.83
N THR A 63 20.67 -22.18 20.50
CA THR A 63 19.73 -22.49 21.59
C THR A 63 18.50 -23.19 21.04
N ILE A 64 17.91 -22.64 19.98
CA ILE A 64 16.74 -23.22 19.30
C ILE A 64 17.10 -24.60 18.76
N ASN A 65 18.25 -24.76 18.10
CA ASN A 65 18.70 -26.06 17.60
C ASN A 65 18.82 -27.11 18.72
N LEU A 66 19.33 -26.73 19.89
CA LEU A 66 19.44 -27.63 21.04
C LEU A 66 18.08 -28.02 21.60
N GLU A 67 17.16 -27.05 21.74
CA GLU A 67 15.81 -27.30 22.24
C GLU A 67 15.01 -28.22 21.30
N VAL A 68 15.09 -27.98 19.99
CA VAL A 68 14.45 -28.81 18.96
C VAL A 68 15.06 -30.21 18.93
N THR A 69 16.39 -30.33 19.00
CA THR A 69 17.08 -31.63 19.09
C THR A 69 16.61 -32.42 20.30
N ASN A 70 16.57 -31.79 21.47
CA ASN A 70 16.10 -32.44 22.69
C ASN A 70 14.64 -32.88 22.58
N ALA A 71 13.78 -32.09 21.93
CA ALA A 71 12.37 -32.43 21.75
C ALA A 71 12.17 -33.60 20.78
N LEU A 72 12.72 -33.52 19.56
CA LEU A 72 12.44 -34.49 18.49
C LEU A 72 13.24 -35.79 18.64
N ILE A 73 14.42 -35.74 19.25
CA ILE A 73 15.28 -36.92 19.43
C ILE A 73 15.13 -37.46 20.85
N THR A 74 15.64 -36.75 21.84
CA THR A 74 15.77 -37.26 23.21
C THR A 74 14.42 -37.54 23.89
N GLN A 75 13.46 -36.62 23.81
CA GLN A 75 12.16 -36.78 24.45
C GLN A 75 11.29 -37.83 23.74
N VAL A 76 11.37 -37.92 22.41
CA VAL A 76 10.69 -38.96 21.64
C VAL A 76 11.20 -40.34 22.01
N ASP A 77 12.51 -40.56 22.06
CA ASP A 77 13.09 -41.83 22.50
C ASP A 77 12.61 -42.22 23.90
N LYS A 78 12.60 -41.24 24.82
CA LYS A 78 12.09 -41.44 26.17
C LYS A 78 10.60 -41.80 26.17
N MET A 79 9.78 -41.23 25.30
CA MET A 79 8.38 -41.60 25.16
C MET A 79 8.21 -43.02 24.62
N GLN A 80 9.01 -43.43 23.63
CA GLN A 80 9.01 -44.80 23.12
C GLN A 80 9.30 -45.81 24.24
N ASP A 81 10.33 -45.55 25.05
CA ASP A 81 10.68 -46.38 26.21
C ASP A 81 9.57 -46.40 27.27
N GLN A 82 8.97 -45.24 27.57
CA GLN A 82 7.85 -45.14 28.52
C GLN A 82 6.65 -45.99 28.08
N ILE A 83 6.28 -45.95 26.81
CA ILE A 83 5.17 -46.75 26.27
C ILE A 83 5.49 -48.25 26.37
N GLU A 84 6.71 -48.66 26.05
CA GLU A 84 7.10 -50.08 26.10
C GLU A 84 7.17 -50.62 27.53
N LEU A 85 7.61 -49.81 28.49
CA LEU A 85 7.73 -50.17 29.90
C LEU A 85 6.42 -50.07 30.67
N ASP A 86 5.41 -49.35 30.16
CA ASP A 86 4.12 -49.22 30.83
C ASP A 86 3.36 -50.55 30.83
N SER A 87 3.14 -51.10 32.03
CA SER A 87 2.41 -52.35 32.26
C SER A 87 0.89 -52.20 32.20
N ALA A 88 0.37 -50.96 32.29
CA ALA A 88 -1.06 -50.68 32.16
C ALA A 88 -1.52 -50.66 30.69
N LEU A 89 -0.59 -50.56 29.73
CA LEU A 89 -0.90 -50.56 28.31
C LEU A 89 -0.83 -51.97 27.72
N ASP A 90 -1.92 -52.40 27.10
CA ASP A 90 -1.93 -53.63 26.29
C ASP A 90 -1.22 -53.41 24.94
N HIS A 91 -1.02 -54.49 24.17
CA HIS A 91 -0.35 -54.41 22.87
C HIS A 91 -1.01 -53.39 21.92
N ARG A 92 -2.35 -53.31 21.91
CA ARG A 92 -3.11 -52.44 21.02
C ARG A 92 -2.90 -50.96 21.39
N LEU A 93 -2.93 -50.64 22.68
CA LEU A 93 -2.69 -49.28 23.17
C LEU A 93 -1.24 -48.84 22.95
N LYS A 94 -0.27 -49.75 23.16
CA LYS A 94 1.15 -49.47 22.81
C LYS A 94 1.29 -49.13 21.33
N MET A 95 0.68 -49.94 20.45
CA MET A 95 0.67 -49.66 19.01
C MET A 95 0.00 -48.32 18.68
N LYS A 96 -1.16 -48.01 19.29
CA LYS A 96 -1.86 -46.73 19.11
C LYS A 96 -0.93 -45.54 19.36
N TYR A 97 -0.25 -45.50 20.51
CA TYR A 97 0.57 -44.36 20.88
C TYR A 97 1.91 -44.26 20.13
N LEU A 98 2.53 -45.40 19.80
CA LEU A 98 3.71 -45.40 18.92
C LEU A 98 3.35 -44.91 17.50
N THR A 99 2.21 -45.34 16.96
CA THR A 99 1.71 -44.81 15.68
C THR A 99 1.39 -43.31 15.76
N ALA A 100 0.86 -42.85 16.89
CA ALA A 100 0.61 -41.43 17.12
C ALA A 100 1.91 -40.59 17.16
N ILE A 101 2.97 -41.08 17.82
CA ILE A 101 4.31 -40.44 17.80
C ILE A 101 4.79 -40.29 16.36
N ASN A 102 4.76 -41.40 15.60
CA ASN A 102 5.20 -41.39 14.20
C ASN A 102 4.40 -40.37 13.37
N GLN A 103 3.08 -40.31 13.55
CA GLN A 103 2.23 -39.36 12.83
C GLN A 103 2.55 -37.90 13.17
N VAL A 104 2.76 -37.57 14.45
CA VAL A 104 3.11 -36.21 14.88
C VAL A 104 4.43 -35.76 14.29
N LEU A 105 5.46 -36.62 14.31
CA LEU A 105 6.76 -36.32 13.72
C LEU A 105 6.68 -36.14 12.21
N HIS A 106 5.97 -37.04 11.52
CA HIS A 106 5.75 -36.95 10.09
C HIS A 106 5.08 -35.62 9.68
N LEU A 107 4.02 -35.23 10.39
CA LEU A 107 3.29 -33.99 10.12
C LEU A 107 4.15 -32.75 10.43
N TYR A 108 4.93 -32.77 11.51
CA TYR A 108 5.89 -31.71 11.80
C TYR A 108 6.89 -31.58 10.65
N ASN A 109 7.50 -32.68 10.23
CA ASN A 109 8.51 -32.69 9.18
C ASN A 109 7.96 -32.15 7.86
N GLN A 110 6.76 -32.59 7.48
CA GLN A 110 6.07 -32.11 6.30
C GLN A 110 5.80 -30.59 6.40
N ASN A 111 5.18 -30.11 7.47
CA ASN A 111 4.87 -28.69 7.62
C ASN A 111 6.14 -27.82 7.67
N ARG A 112 7.20 -28.30 8.32
CA ARG A 112 8.49 -27.60 8.41
C ARG A 112 9.16 -27.46 7.06
N SER A 113 9.11 -28.49 6.22
CA SER A 113 9.67 -28.45 4.85
C SER A 113 8.97 -27.43 3.95
N TYR A 114 7.67 -27.20 4.16
CA TYR A 114 6.89 -26.18 3.46
C TYR A 114 6.85 -24.83 4.17
N HIS A 115 7.65 -24.64 5.23
CA HIS A 115 7.69 -23.39 6.02
C HIS A 115 6.32 -23.00 6.59
N LYS A 116 5.50 -23.99 6.95
CA LYS A 116 4.17 -23.80 7.54
C LYS A 116 4.17 -23.80 9.05
N ILE A 117 5.25 -24.25 9.70
CA ILE A 117 5.39 -24.26 11.15
C ILE A 117 6.77 -23.75 11.53
N GLU A 118 6.84 -22.99 12.61
CA GLU A 118 8.10 -22.48 13.15
C GLU A 118 8.90 -23.62 13.80
N ALA A 119 10.21 -23.59 13.64
CA ALA A 119 11.05 -24.66 14.20
C ALA A 119 10.95 -24.71 15.73
N ALA A 120 10.85 -23.54 16.36
CA ALA A 120 10.70 -23.34 17.80
C ALA A 120 9.40 -23.90 18.39
N ASP A 121 8.43 -24.33 17.56
CA ASP A 121 7.20 -24.95 18.04
C ASP A 121 7.41 -26.43 18.44
N ALA A 122 8.49 -27.09 18.01
CA ALA A 122 8.74 -28.52 18.27
C ALA A 122 8.77 -28.90 19.76
N PRO A 123 9.45 -28.16 20.67
CA PRO A 123 9.45 -28.47 22.10
C PRO A 123 8.05 -28.49 22.71
N ASP A 124 7.24 -27.47 22.42
CA ASP A 124 5.87 -27.40 22.94
C ASP A 124 4.96 -28.45 22.30
N MET A 125 5.13 -28.73 21.00
CA MET A 125 4.41 -29.79 20.30
C MET A 125 4.63 -31.14 20.97
N ILE A 126 5.88 -31.54 21.21
CA ILE A 126 6.21 -32.85 21.80
C ILE A 126 5.75 -32.91 23.27
N ARG A 127 5.97 -31.83 24.03
CA ARG A 127 5.53 -31.74 25.43
C ARG A 127 4.02 -31.87 25.56
N VAL A 128 3.24 -31.14 24.76
CA VAL A 128 1.77 -31.19 24.79
C VAL A 128 1.27 -32.54 24.28
N PHE A 129 1.85 -33.09 23.21
CA PHE A 129 1.50 -34.43 22.74
C PHE A 129 1.67 -35.49 23.84
N GLN A 130 2.77 -35.44 24.60
CA GLN A 130 2.99 -36.34 25.73
C GLN A 130 1.91 -36.17 26.81
N GLN A 131 1.52 -34.93 27.12
CA GLN A 131 0.43 -34.65 28.06
C GLN A 131 -0.92 -35.17 27.55
N MET A 132 -1.21 -35.02 26.26
CA MET A 132 -2.43 -35.52 25.63
C MET A 132 -2.48 -37.04 25.63
N MET A 133 -1.35 -37.71 25.38
CA MET A 133 -1.21 -39.17 25.52
C MET A 133 -1.57 -39.62 26.94
N GLN A 134 -1.02 -38.97 27.97
CA GLN A 134 -1.29 -39.31 29.36
C GLN A 134 -2.76 -39.05 29.76
N ALA A 135 -3.33 -37.94 29.31
CA ALA A 135 -4.76 -37.64 29.52
C ALA A 135 -5.66 -38.69 28.85
N ASP A 136 -5.33 -39.09 27.61
CA ASP A 136 -6.08 -40.10 26.87
C ASP A 136 -6.00 -41.49 27.52
N ILE A 137 -4.83 -41.89 28.05
CA ILE A 137 -4.66 -43.12 28.85
C ILE A 137 -5.59 -43.12 30.07
N GLN A 138 -5.75 -41.95 30.70
CA GLN A 138 -6.61 -41.76 31.88
C GLN A 138 -8.09 -41.56 31.52
N GLY A 139 -8.47 -41.60 30.23
CA GLY A 139 -9.83 -41.33 29.76
C GLY A 139 -10.28 -39.88 29.93
N GLN A 140 -9.34 -38.95 30.10
CA GLN A 140 -9.59 -37.52 30.27
C GLN A 140 -9.65 -36.81 28.92
N SER A 141 -10.32 -35.65 28.91
CA SER A 141 -10.38 -34.78 27.73
C SER A 141 -9.01 -34.18 27.41
N VAL A 142 -8.62 -34.24 26.13
CA VAL A 142 -7.41 -33.57 25.63
C VAL A 142 -7.63 -32.09 25.27
N ALA A 143 -8.87 -31.62 25.23
CA ALA A 143 -9.19 -30.27 24.74
C ALA A 143 -8.46 -29.14 25.49
N PRO A 144 -8.39 -29.12 26.84
CA PRO A 144 -7.71 -28.04 27.58
C PRO A 144 -6.21 -27.93 27.29
N LEU A 145 -5.59 -29.00 26.77
CA LEU A 145 -4.15 -29.03 26.50
C LEU A 145 -3.79 -28.29 25.20
N LEU A 146 -4.78 -27.90 24.39
CA LEU A 146 -4.56 -27.10 23.19
C LEU A 146 -4.42 -25.59 23.49
N ASP A 147 -4.67 -25.18 24.74
CA ASP A 147 -4.50 -23.80 25.15
C ASP A 147 -3.03 -23.38 25.07
N GLY A 148 -2.78 -22.15 24.60
CA GLY A 148 -1.42 -21.62 24.41
C GLY A 148 -0.68 -22.08 23.14
N LEU A 149 -1.18 -23.09 22.41
CA LEU A 149 -0.57 -23.52 21.15
C LEU A 149 -0.94 -22.63 19.95
N THR A 150 -0.06 -22.58 18.94
CA THR A 150 -0.38 -22.09 17.58
C THR A 150 -1.42 -22.98 16.89
N TYR A 151 -2.08 -22.50 15.83
CA TYR A 151 -3.07 -23.30 15.09
C TYR A 151 -2.40 -24.55 14.50
N GLU A 152 -1.21 -24.36 13.93
CA GLU A 152 -0.40 -25.36 13.25
C GLU A 152 -0.03 -26.49 14.22
N THR A 153 0.53 -26.11 15.38
CA THR A 153 0.90 -27.07 16.42
C THR A 153 -0.32 -27.81 16.97
N ALA A 154 -1.39 -27.10 17.29
CA ALA A 154 -2.63 -27.69 17.79
C ALA A 154 -3.25 -28.67 16.77
N ASN A 155 -3.22 -28.34 15.48
CA ASN A 155 -3.73 -29.20 14.41
C ASN A 155 -2.95 -30.51 14.34
N ILE A 156 -1.61 -30.45 14.44
CA ILE A 156 -0.74 -31.63 14.39
C ILE A 156 -1.00 -32.55 15.58
N VAL A 157 -0.91 -32.03 16.81
CA VAL A 157 -0.99 -32.87 18.02
C VAL A 157 -2.38 -33.44 18.26
N LEU A 158 -3.44 -32.82 17.71
CA LEU A 158 -4.82 -33.29 17.88
C LEU A 158 -5.17 -34.48 16.97
N GLN A 159 -4.56 -34.62 15.78
CA GLN A 159 -4.96 -35.64 14.80
C GLN A 159 -5.02 -37.08 15.35
N PRO A 160 -4.04 -37.55 16.17
CA PRO A 160 -4.05 -38.91 16.67
C PRO A 160 -5.16 -39.22 17.69
N PHE A 161 -5.85 -38.19 18.21
CA PHE A 161 -6.80 -38.31 19.32
C PHE A 161 -8.27 -38.26 18.88
N SER A 162 -8.58 -38.66 17.63
CA SER A 162 -9.96 -38.66 17.09
C SER A 162 -10.98 -39.45 17.91
N GLY A 163 -10.53 -40.45 18.68
CA GLY A 163 -11.37 -41.24 19.59
C GLY A 163 -11.45 -40.72 21.04
N ASN A 164 -10.80 -39.61 21.38
CA ASN A 164 -10.80 -39.07 22.74
C ASN A 164 -12.16 -38.41 23.08
N PRO A 165 -12.68 -38.53 24.33
CA PRO A 165 -13.93 -37.89 24.74
C PRO A 165 -13.97 -36.38 24.53
N GLY A 166 -12.82 -35.70 24.57
CA GLY A 166 -12.68 -34.26 24.35
C GLY A 166 -12.49 -33.83 22.89
N PHE A 167 -12.49 -34.76 21.92
CA PHE A 167 -12.10 -34.44 20.55
C PHE A 167 -13.01 -33.42 19.87
N LYS A 168 -14.32 -33.48 20.14
CA LYS A 168 -15.29 -32.50 19.60
C LYS A 168 -14.98 -31.09 20.12
N ASP A 169 -14.76 -30.93 21.42
CA ASP A 169 -14.44 -29.63 22.01
C ASP A 169 -13.07 -29.11 21.51
N ALA A 170 -12.10 -30.01 21.37
CA ALA A 170 -10.78 -29.71 20.82
C ALA A 170 -10.86 -29.22 19.36
N LYS A 171 -11.75 -29.76 18.53
CA LYS A 171 -12.03 -29.24 17.18
C LYS A 171 -12.59 -27.82 17.21
N GLY A 172 -13.44 -27.48 18.19
CA GLY A 172 -13.92 -26.12 18.41
C GLY A 172 -12.78 -25.16 18.76
N ILE A 173 -11.85 -25.56 19.65
CA ILE A 173 -10.66 -24.77 19.99
C ILE A 173 -9.77 -24.56 18.75
N LEU A 174 -9.57 -25.61 17.95
CA LEU A 174 -8.76 -25.54 16.74
C LEU A 174 -9.38 -24.59 15.70
N PHE A 175 -10.70 -24.68 15.50
CA PHE A 175 -11.43 -23.75 14.64
C PHE A 175 -11.28 -22.31 15.12
N ALA A 176 -11.37 -22.06 16.43
CA ALA A 176 -11.17 -20.72 16.99
C ALA A 176 -9.79 -20.14 16.61
N LYS A 177 -8.72 -20.91 16.83
CA LYS A 177 -7.35 -20.49 16.48
C LYS A 177 -7.20 -20.15 15.00
N TYR A 178 -7.78 -20.96 14.12
CA TYR A 178 -7.83 -20.70 12.69
C TYR A 178 -8.62 -19.43 12.37
N ALA A 179 -9.87 -19.35 12.84
CA ALA A 179 -10.81 -18.31 12.52
C ALA A 179 -10.32 -16.90 12.91
N PHE A 180 -9.75 -16.74 14.10
CA PHE A 180 -9.27 -15.45 14.57
C PHE A 180 -8.05 -14.93 13.79
N ASN A 181 -7.30 -15.82 13.13
CA ASN A 181 -6.21 -15.45 12.22
C ASN A 181 -6.68 -15.18 10.79
N HIS A 182 -7.92 -15.55 10.43
CA HIS A 182 -8.46 -15.47 9.08
C HIS A 182 -9.82 -14.77 8.99
N LEU A 183 -10.06 -13.77 9.86
CA LEU A 183 -11.35 -13.05 9.94
C LEU A 183 -11.84 -12.44 8.62
N GLU A 184 -10.94 -12.16 7.68
CA GLU A 184 -11.26 -11.60 6.36
C GLU A 184 -11.91 -12.58 5.39
N THR A 185 -11.75 -13.90 5.59
CA THR A 185 -12.25 -14.93 4.68
C THR A 185 -13.10 -15.99 5.37
N ILE A 186 -13.05 -16.05 6.71
CA ILE A 186 -13.65 -17.14 7.51
C ILE A 186 -15.15 -17.34 7.31
N MET A 187 -15.89 -16.30 6.91
CA MET A 187 -17.34 -16.38 6.77
C MET A 187 -17.81 -17.44 5.76
N ALA A 188 -16.96 -17.79 4.78
CA ALA A 188 -17.24 -18.86 3.83
C ALA A 188 -17.20 -20.27 4.47
N ASP A 189 -16.39 -20.44 5.52
CA ASP A 189 -16.19 -21.72 6.22
C ASP A 189 -17.11 -21.90 7.43
N VAL A 190 -17.63 -20.80 8.00
CA VAL A 190 -18.58 -20.80 9.13
C VAL A 190 -19.72 -21.82 9.02
N PRO A 191 -20.34 -22.10 7.85
CA PRO A 191 -21.37 -23.14 7.73
C PRO A 191 -20.96 -24.52 8.28
N GLN A 192 -19.67 -24.87 8.23
CA GLN A 192 -19.13 -26.15 8.69
C GLN A 192 -18.98 -26.24 10.21
N TYR A 193 -19.05 -25.09 10.91
CA TYR A 193 -18.71 -24.97 12.33
C TYR A 193 -19.89 -24.45 13.19
N LEU A 194 -21.10 -24.39 12.63
CA LEU A 194 -22.28 -23.82 13.31
C LEU A 194 -22.66 -24.50 14.64
N GLU A 195 -22.23 -25.74 14.85
CA GLU A 195 -22.48 -26.46 16.10
C GLU A 195 -21.56 -26.05 17.26
N TYR A 196 -20.46 -25.36 16.98
CA TYR A 196 -19.48 -24.96 18.00
C TYR A 196 -19.86 -23.60 18.62
N PRO A 197 -19.90 -23.49 19.97
CA PRO A 197 -20.23 -22.22 20.64
C PRO A 197 -19.33 -21.04 20.25
N VAL A 198 -18.06 -21.31 19.92
CA VAL A 198 -17.10 -20.27 19.51
C VAL A 198 -17.46 -19.59 18.20
N THR A 199 -18.30 -20.21 17.37
CA THR A 199 -18.77 -19.62 16.11
C THR A 199 -19.46 -18.29 16.33
N ASP A 200 -20.17 -18.12 17.44
CA ASP A 200 -20.77 -16.82 17.76
C ASP A 200 -19.71 -15.75 18.03
N SER A 201 -18.62 -16.11 18.73
CA SER A 201 -17.50 -15.21 18.98
C SER A 201 -16.73 -14.87 17.71
N VAL A 202 -16.57 -15.83 16.79
CA VAL A 202 -15.96 -15.61 15.47
C VAL A 202 -16.79 -14.62 14.65
N VAL A 203 -18.10 -14.86 14.51
CA VAL A 203 -19.01 -13.95 13.80
C VAL A 203 -19.00 -12.55 14.42
N ALA A 204 -18.97 -12.47 15.74
CA ALA A 204 -18.87 -11.20 16.47
C ALA A 204 -17.54 -10.46 16.21
N ALA A 205 -16.42 -11.18 16.08
CA ALA A 205 -15.14 -10.59 15.71
C ALA A 205 -15.12 -10.13 14.25
N VAL A 206 -15.69 -10.90 13.33
CA VAL A 206 -15.89 -10.46 11.94
C VAL A 206 -16.76 -9.21 11.88
N ALA A 207 -17.85 -9.13 12.65
CA ALA A 207 -18.73 -7.96 12.66
C ALA A 207 -18.02 -6.66 13.04
N ARG A 208 -17.02 -6.72 13.93
CA ARG A 208 -16.22 -5.56 14.36
C ARG A 208 -15.23 -5.08 13.31
N LYS A 209 -14.70 -5.99 12.48
CA LYS A 209 -13.62 -5.69 11.52
C LYS A 209 -14.09 -5.61 10.07
N TYR A 210 -15.07 -6.44 9.71
CA TYR A 210 -15.63 -6.61 8.37
C TYR A 210 -17.18 -6.68 8.40
N PRO A 211 -17.87 -5.64 8.89
CA PRO A 211 -19.33 -5.64 9.07
C PRO A 211 -20.10 -5.94 7.77
N ASN A 212 -19.57 -5.53 6.61
CA ASN A 212 -20.15 -5.82 5.29
C ASN A 212 -20.31 -7.32 5.05
N GLN A 213 -19.34 -8.15 5.47
CA GLN A 213 -19.42 -9.60 5.29
C GLN A 213 -20.58 -10.17 6.10
N VAL A 214 -20.69 -9.79 7.38
CA VAL A 214 -21.78 -10.25 8.24
C VAL A 214 -23.14 -9.82 7.67
N LEU A 215 -23.24 -8.59 7.15
CA LEU A 215 -24.46 -8.12 6.48
C LEU A 215 -24.84 -9.01 5.29
N THR A 216 -23.89 -9.32 4.40
CA THR A 216 -24.12 -10.20 3.23
C THR A 216 -24.69 -11.56 3.63
N TYR A 217 -24.15 -12.18 4.68
CA TYR A 217 -24.67 -13.47 5.15
C TYR A 217 -25.99 -13.33 5.91
N ALA A 218 -26.18 -12.27 6.71
CA ALA A 218 -27.37 -12.03 7.51
C ALA A 218 -28.65 -11.84 6.66
N THR A 219 -28.51 -11.27 5.46
CA THR A 219 -29.62 -11.05 4.51
C THR A 219 -29.94 -12.28 3.66
N SER A 220 -29.14 -13.34 3.73
CA SER A 220 -29.36 -14.60 3.01
C SER A 220 -30.38 -15.55 3.71
N TYR A 221 -30.74 -16.64 3.04
CA TYR A 221 -31.65 -17.68 3.56
C TYR A 221 -30.90 -18.99 3.91
N THR A 222 -29.73 -18.87 4.54
CA THR A 222 -28.85 -20.01 4.87
C THR A 222 -28.90 -20.38 6.35
N PRO A 223 -28.43 -21.58 6.75
CA PRO A 223 -28.21 -21.92 8.16
C PRO A 223 -27.29 -20.90 8.88
N THR A 224 -26.29 -20.38 8.17
CA THR A 224 -25.42 -19.31 8.65
C THR A 224 -26.20 -18.03 8.95
N ALA A 225 -27.14 -17.63 8.08
CA ALA A 225 -28.01 -16.49 8.35
C ALA A 225 -28.85 -16.70 9.61
N ALA A 226 -29.37 -17.92 9.83
CA ALA A 226 -30.12 -18.25 11.03
C ALA A 226 -29.26 -18.19 12.30
N ALA A 227 -27.99 -18.61 12.22
CA ALA A 227 -27.03 -18.48 13.31
C ALA A 227 -26.72 -17.01 13.60
N ILE A 228 -26.39 -16.20 12.58
CA ILE A 228 -26.14 -14.76 12.72
C ILE A 228 -27.32 -14.03 13.38
N ARG A 229 -28.56 -14.32 12.97
CA ARG A 229 -29.77 -13.71 13.56
C ARG A 229 -29.97 -14.05 15.04
N LYS A 230 -29.47 -15.20 15.49
CA LYS A 230 -29.56 -15.66 16.89
C LYS A 230 -28.36 -15.26 17.74
N ASN A 231 -27.29 -14.78 17.12
CA ASN A 231 -26.05 -14.42 17.80
C ASN A 231 -26.29 -13.31 18.83
N PRO A 232 -25.89 -13.47 20.10
CA PRO A 232 -26.22 -12.52 21.17
C PRO A 232 -25.41 -11.21 21.13
N ASP A 233 -24.38 -11.11 20.28
CA ASP A 233 -23.52 -9.93 20.22
C ASP A 233 -24.29 -8.69 19.73
N PRO A 234 -24.23 -7.55 20.45
CA PRO A 234 -24.99 -6.35 20.10
C PRO A 234 -24.66 -5.77 18.71
N ILE A 235 -23.41 -5.88 18.26
CA ILE A 235 -22.98 -5.37 16.95
C ILE A 235 -23.57 -6.26 15.86
N VAL A 236 -23.51 -7.59 16.05
CA VAL A 236 -24.15 -8.55 15.13
C VAL A 236 -25.65 -8.29 15.04
N GLN A 237 -26.31 -8.10 16.18
CA GLN A 237 -27.75 -7.78 16.21
C GLN A 237 -28.06 -6.46 15.51
N GLN A 238 -27.23 -5.43 15.69
CA GLN A 238 -27.40 -4.15 14.98
C GLN A 238 -27.27 -4.34 13.46
N ILE A 239 -26.30 -5.13 12.99
CA ILE A 239 -26.15 -5.47 11.56
C ILE A 239 -27.38 -6.23 11.05
N VAL A 240 -27.92 -7.17 11.82
CA VAL A 240 -29.15 -7.90 11.49
C VAL A 240 -30.34 -6.96 11.37
N GLN A 241 -30.48 -5.96 12.24
CA GLN A 241 -31.53 -4.95 12.12
C GLN A 241 -31.34 -4.08 10.88
N ILE A 242 -30.12 -3.65 10.58
CA ILE A 242 -29.78 -2.89 9.36
C ILE A 242 -30.16 -3.70 8.12
N GLY A 243 -29.87 -5.01 8.10
CA GLY A 243 -30.19 -5.92 7.00
C GLY A 243 -31.69 -6.11 6.71
N ARG A 244 -32.59 -5.61 7.57
CA ARG A 244 -34.04 -5.59 7.31
C ARG A 244 -34.46 -4.43 6.41
N SER A 245 -33.61 -3.41 6.24
CA SER A 245 -33.85 -2.28 5.36
C SER A 245 -33.48 -2.60 3.91
N GLU A 246 -34.27 -2.11 2.97
CA GLU A 246 -33.91 -2.13 1.54
C GLU A 246 -32.67 -1.27 1.25
N GLN A 247 -32.31 -0.34 2.14
CA GLN A 247 -31.15 0.55 2.04
C GLN A 247 -29.97 0.08 2.92
N SER A 248 -29.95 -1.20 3.32
CA SER A 248 -29.00 -1.75 4.30
C SER A 248 -27.53 -1.41 4.02
N THR A 249 -27.08 -1.48 2.76
CA THR A 249 -25.70 -1.15 2.37
C THR A 249 -25.37 0.33 2.55
N ARG A 250 -26.32 1.25 2.30
CA ARG A 250 -26.13 2.70 2.51
C ARG A 250 -26.18 3.09 3.98
N ILE A 251 -26.89 2.30 4.80
CA ILE A 251 -27.06 2.53 6.24
C ILE A 251 -25.88 1.98 7.04
N LEU A 252 -25.30 0.86 6.63
CA LEU A 252 -24.26 0.17 7.39
C LEU A 252 -23.05 1.05 7.78
N PRO A 253 -22.55 1.98 6.93
CA PRO A 253 -21.49 2.91 7.34
C PRO A 253 -21.80 3.70 8.63
N PHE A 254 -23.07 3.94 8.94
CA PHE A 254 -23.51 4.66 10.15
C PHE A 254 -23.72 3.75 11.37
N ILE A 255 -23.23 2.50 11.35
CA ILE A 255 -23.43 1.54 12.44
C ILE A 255 -23.05 2.09 13.81
N ASP A 256 -21.97 2.86 13.90
CA ASP A 256 -21.53 3.48 15.15
C ASP A 256 -22.54 4.49 15.72
N GLU A 257 -23.27 5.23 14.87
CA GLU A 257 -24.31 6.18 15.28
C GLU A 257 -25.62 5.46 15.67
N LEU A 258 -25.83 4.27 15.12
CA LEU A 258 -26.94 3.40 15.52
C LEU A 258 -26.65 2.76 16.89
N LEU A 259 -25.42 2.29 17.10
CA LEU A 259 -24.99 1.67 18.36
C LEU A 259 -24.96 2.66 19.53
N ASP A 260 -24.58 3.92 19.30
CA ASP A 260 -24.59 4.96 20.34
C ASP A 260 -25.98 5.62 20.54
N GLY A 261 -26.96 5.26 19.71
CA GLY A 261 -28.33 5.77 19.78
C GLY A 261 -28.50 7.21 19.29
N SER A 262 -27.49 7.81 18.65
CA SER A 262 -27.59 9.17 18.09
C SER A 262 -28.48 9.25 16.85
N THR A 263 -28.77 8.12 16.20
CA THR A 263 -29.74 8.03 15.12
C THR A 263 -30.50 6.69 15.15
N THR A 264 -31.48 6.53 14.27
CA THR A 264 -32.26 5.29 14.11
C THR A 264 -32.28 4.86 12.65
N ILE A 265 -32.52 3.57 12.39
CA ILE A 265 -32.63 3.02 11.02
C ILE A 265 -33.71 3.80 10.24
N ALA A 266 -34.89 4.00 10.82
CA ALA A 266 -35.99 4.72 10.16
C ALA A 266 -35.66 6.19 9.85
N SER A 267 -34.79 6.83 10.64
CA SER A 267 -34.29 8.17 10.35
C SER A 267 -33.31 8.13 9.18
N LEU A 268 -32.35 7.20 9.22
CA LEU A 268 -31.35 7.05 8.17
C LEU A 268 -31.97 6.65 6.84
N GLU A 269 -32.99 5.78 6.80
CA GLU A 269 -33.71 5.40 5.57
C GLU A 269 -34.20 6.63 4.79
N LYS A 270 -34.71 7.65 5.49
CA LYS A 270 -35.16 8.91 4.86
C LYS A 270 -33.99 9.73 4.34
N ILE A 271 -32.87 9.75 5.06
CA ILE A 271 -31.67 10.51 4.69
C ILE A 271 -30.97 9.87 3.50
N VAL A 272 -30.75 8.55 3.54
CA VAL A 272 -30.01 7.82 2.51
C VAL A 272 -30.81 7.67 1.21
N ALA A 273 -32.13 7.90 1.22
CA ALA A 273 -32.95 7.90 0.01
C ALA A 273 -32.65 9.07 -0.94
N ASN A 274 -32.00 10.15 -0.46
CA ASN A 274 -31.60 11.30 -1.26
C ASN A 274 -30.07 11.45 -1.25
N ASP A 275 -29.46 11.58 -2.43
CA ASP A 275 -28.00 11.57 -2.56
C ASP A 275 -27.30 12.77 -1.91
N ASP A 276 -27.89 13.97 -1.98
CA ASP A 276 -27.38 15.16 -1.29
C ASP A 276 -27.43 14.99 0.24
N SER A 277 -28.59 14.56 0.74
CA SER A 277 -28.80 14.33 2.18
C SER A 277 -27.88 13.24 2.69
N TYR A 278 -27.69 12.18 1.91
CA TYR A 278 -26.75 11.11 2.20
C TYR A 278 -25.31 11.62 2.27
N TYR A 279 -24.85 12.36 1.26
CA TYR A 279 -23.50 12.92 1.23
C TYR A 279 -23.24 13.83 2.43
N LYS A 280 -24.15 14.76 2.71
CA LYS A 280 -24.05 15.68 3.86
C LYS A 280 -23.99 14.92 5.19
N GLN A 281 -24.81 13.88 5.34
CA GLN A 281 -24.77 13.03 6.53
C GLN A 281 -23.44 12.27 6.62
N MET A 282 -22.91 11.71 5.52
CA MET A 282 -21.61 11.03 5.52
C MET A 282 -20.47 11.97 5.92
N VAL A 283 -20.45 13.21 5.44
CA VAL A 283 -19.44 14.21 5.84
C VAL A 283 -19.50 14.44 7.35
N LYS A 284 -20.71 14.70 7.88
CA LYS A 284 -20.91 14.90 9.32
C LYS A 284 -20.46 13.69 10.15
N SER A 285 -20.85 12.49 9.72
CA SER A 285 -20.50 11.24 10.39
C SER A 285 -19.00 10.97 10.33
N THR A 286 -18.35 11.21 9.18
CA THR A 286 -16.89 11.05 9.03
C THR A 286 -16.14 11.91 10.04
N ILE A 287 -16.48 13.20 10.15
CA ILE A 287 -15.87 14.10 11.14
C ILE A 287 -16.05 13.57 12.58
N LYS A 288 -17.27 13.12 12.92
CA LYS A 288 -17.54 12.54 14.25
C LYS A 288 -16.70 11.28 14.52
N LEU A 289 -16.65 10.36 13.55
CA LEU A 289 -15.90 9.10 13.68
C LEU A 289 -14.40 9.34 13.76
N GLN A 290 -13.86 10.31 13.01
CA GLN A 290 -12.45 10.67 13.09
C GLN A 290 -12.09 11.27 14.45
N ASN A 291 -12.93 12.14 15.01
CA ASN A 291 -12.72 12.65 16.37
C ASN A 291 -12.73 11.53 17.42
N ARG A 292 -13.60 10.51 17.26
CA ARG A 292 -13.61 9.32 18.13
C ARG A 292 -12.31 8.51 17.99
N LYS A 293 -11.85 8.28 16.76
CA LYS A 293 -10.56 7.63 16.48
C LYS A 293 -9.39 8.37 17.11
N LEU A 294 -9.35 9.70 16.98
CA LEU A 294 -8.34 10.54 17.62
C LEU A 294 -8.40 10.49 19.17
N SER A 295 -9.57 10.19 19.74
CA SER A 295 -9.75 9.99 21.18
C SER A 295 -9.37 8.57 21.65
N GLY A 296 -8.87 7.72 20.75
CA GLY A 296 -8.43 6.35 21.06
C GLY A 296 -9.51 5.28 20.84
N GLU A 297 -10.69 5.64 20.33
CA GLU A 297 -11.70 4.65 19.96
C GLU A 297 -11.37 3.97 18.62
N THR A 298 -11.98 2.82 18.35
CA THR A 298 -11.90 2.12 17.04
C THR A 298 -13.29 2.08 16.41
N PRO A 299 -13.69 3.11 15.65
CA PRO A 299 -15.01 3.13 15.02
C PRO A 299 -15.14 2.02 13.97
N ILE A 300 -16.28 1.35 13.95
CA ILE A 300 -16.53 0.15 13.14
C ILE A 300 -16.80 0.53 11.67
N GLY A 301 -17.64 1.54 11.46
CA GLY A 301 -18.12 1.99 10.16
C GLY A 301 -17.20 2.94 9.41
N LEU A 302 -16.11 3.43 10.03
CA LEU A 302 -15.27 4.49 9.46
C LEU A 302 -14.68 4.12 8.09
N LYS A 303 -14.16 2.90 7.92
CA LYS A 303 -13.59 2.48 6.62
C LYS A 303 -14.64 2.51 5.52
N ALA A 304 -15.79 1.86 5.76
CA ALA A 304 -16.90 1.87 4.80
C ALA A 304 -17.43 3.28 4.55
N MET A 305 -17.46 4.14 5.58
CA MET A 305 -17.83 5.55 5.46
C MET A 305 -16.91 6.29 4.50
N GLN A 306 -15.59 6.15 4.66
CA GLN A 306 -14.60 6.80 3.80
C GLN A 306 -14.72 6.34 2.34
N GLU A 307 -14.86 5.04 2.10
CA GLU A 307 -15.04 4.47 0.76
C GLU A 307 -16.31 4.99 0.07
N ASN A 308 -17.45 5.01 0.80
CA ASN A 308 -18.72 5.52 0.26
C ASN A 308 -18.68 7.05 0.06
N LEU A 309 -18.05 7.78 0.97
CA LEU A 309 -17.89 9.23 0.87
C LEU A 309 -17.05 9.57 -0.35
N GLN A 310 -15.93 8.87 -0.57
CA GLN A 310 -15.09 9.05 -1.77
C GLN A 310 -15.90 8.78 -3.04
N ALA A 311 -16.56 7.63 -3.14
CA ALA A 311 -17.35 7.27 -4.31
C ALA A 311 -18.44 8.31 -4.62
N LYS A 312 -19.10 8.87 -3.60
CA LYS A 312 -20.10 9.93 -3.77
C LYS A 312 -19.48 11.29 -4.08
N SER A 313 -18.34 11.64 -3.49
CA SER A 313 -17.60 12.86 -3.83
C SER A 313 -17.28 12.91 -5.33
N LEU A 314 -16.84 11.79 -5.89
CA LEU A 314 -16.51 11.69 -7.31
C LEU A 314 -17.71 11.99 -8.22
N LEU A 315 -18.94 11.65 -7.84
CA LEU A 315 -20.13 12.00 -8.63
C LEU A 315 -20.33 13.52 -8.75
N TYR A 316 -20.16 14.26 -7.65
CA TYR A 316 -20.25 15.73 -7.68
C TYR A 316 -19.11 16.36 -8.46
N ILE A 317 -17.91 15.81 -8.33
CA ILE A 317 -16.73 16.28 -9.05
C ILE A 317 -16.92 16.09 -10.54
N ARG A 318 -17.32 14.89 -10.97
CA ARG A 318 -17.61 14.57 -12.37
C ARG A 318 -18.67 15.49 -12.96
N GLU A 319 -19.76 15.80 -12.24
CA GLU A 319 -20.74 16.78 -12.73
C GLU A 319 -20.13 18.17 -12.94
N VAL A 320 -19.30 18.64 -12.00
CA VAL A 320 -18.61 19.94 -12.10
C VAL A 320 -17.56 19.95 -13.22
N ASP A 321 -16.91 18.82 -13.42
CA ASP A 321 -15.89 18.58 -14.44
C ASP A 321 -16.51 18.44 -15.84
N ASP A 322 -17.63 17.75 -15.99
CA ASP A 322 -18.39 17.61 -17.24
C ASP A 322 -18.86 18.99 -17.75
N LEU A 323 -19.16 19.90 -16.82
CA LEU A 323 -19.56 21.28 -17.10
C LEU A 323 -18.36 22.26 -17.20
N HIS A 324 -17.14 21.79 -17.49
CA HIS A 324 -15.94 22.63 -17.47
C HIS A 324 -15.91 23.79 -18.47
N GLU A 325 -16.66 23.70 -19.57
CA GLU A 325 -16.83 24.78 -20.55
C GLU A 325 -17.92 25.79 -20.16
N GLU A 326 -18.77 25.45 -19.18
CA GLU A 326 -19.90 26.27 -18.77
C GLU A 326 -19.51 27.39 -17.79
N GLN A 327 -20.38 28.41 -17.72
CA GLN A 327 -20.19 29.51 -16.78
C GLN A 327 -20.40 29.08 -15.32
N PRO A 328 -19.73 29.72 -14.34
CA PRO A 328 -19.77 29.27 -12.94
C PRO A 328 -21.16 29.03 -12.32
N PRO A 329 -22.21 29.85 -12.59
CA PRO A 329 -23.54 29.62 -12.01
C PRO A 329 -24.25 28.34 -12.48
N VAL A 330 -23.83 27.80 -13.64
CA VAL A 330 -24.29 26.53 -14.20
C VAL A 330 -23.36 25.43 -13.70
N ARG A 331 -22.05 25.57 -13.94
CA ARG A 331 -21.03 24.57 -13.61
C ARG A 331 -21.05 24.14 -12.13
N PHE A 332 -21.09 25.09 -11.20
CA PHE A 332 -21.03 24.78 -9.77
C PHE A 332 -22.40 24.68 -9.11
N ARG A 333 -23.46 24.53 -9.91
CA ARG A 333 -24.85 24.50 -9.42
C ARG A 333 -25.06 23.36 -8.42
N ILE A 334 -24.50 22.18 -8.68
CA ILE A 334 -24.71 20.99 -7.84
C ILE A 334 -24.12 21.14 -6.44
N VAL A 335 -23.10 22.00 -6.26
CA VAL A 335 -22.43 22.25 -4.97
C VAL A 335 -22.79 23.62 -4.36
N LYS A 336 -23.80 24.33 -4.89
CA LYS A 336 -24.11 25.71 -4.48
C LYS A 336 -24.46 25.85 -2.99
N ASP A 337 -25.05 24.82 -2.39
CA ASP A 337 -25.55 24.82 -1.02
C ASP A 337 -24.63 24.03 -0.06
N PHE A 338 -23.43 23.68 -0.51
CA PHE A 338 -22.49 22.89 0.30
C PHE A 338 -21.79 23.73 1.36
N THR A 339 -21.54 23.14 2.53
CA THR A 339 -20.74 23.77 3.58
C THR A 339 -19.25 23.72 3.24
N PRO A 340 -18.39 24.52 3.91
CA PRO A 340 -16.94 24.41 3.73
C PRO A 340 -16.40 23.00 4.01
N GLN A 341 -16.93 22.28 5.00
CA GLN A 341 -16.54 20.90 5.28
C GLN A 341 -16.93 19.96 4.14
N GLU A 342 -18.14 20.12 3.59
CA GLU A 342 -18.60 19.33 2.44
C GLU A 342 -17.74 19.56 1.20
N LEU A 343 -17.34 20.80 0.93
CA LEU A 343 -16.41 21.14 -0.15
C LEU A 343 -14.99 20.62 0.11
N TYR A 344 -14.53 20.66 1.36
CA TYR A 344 -13.24 20.10 1.77
C TYR A 344 -13.16 18.59 1.44
N TYR A 345 -14.19 17.82 1.80
CA TYR A 345 -14.25 16.40 1.49
C TYR A 345 -14.44 16.12 0.00
N LEU A 346 -15.08 17.00 -0.78
CA LEU A 346 -15.01 16.89 -2.24
C LEU A 346 -13.56 17.01 -2.71
N ILE A 347 -12.85 18.06 -2.30
CA ILE A 347 -11.48 18.31 -2.72
C ILE A 347 -10.58 17.11 -2.40
N VAL A 348 -10.50 16.66 -1.14
CA VAL A 348 -9.55 15.61 -0.73
C VAL A 348 -9.87 14.23 -1.33
N ASN A 349 -11.14 13.96 -1.63
CA ASN A 349 -11.56 12.72 -2.30
C ASN A 349 -11.46 12.79 -3.83
N GLY A 350 -11.30 14.00 -4.37
CA GLY A 350 -11.27 14.25 -5.81
C GLY A 350 -9.89 14.30 -6.45
N GLN A 351 -8.81 14.16 -5.69
CA GLN A 351 -7.44 14.39 -6.17
C GLN A 351 -7.11 13.77 -7.54
N GLU A 352 -7.66 12.59 -7.84
CA GLU A 352 -7.40 11.85 -9.08
C GLU A 352 -8.17 12.38 -10.29
N GLU A 353 -9.37 12.92 -10.10
CA GLU A 353 -10.27 13.28 -11.20
C GLU A 353 -10.45 14.79 -11.35
N LEU A 354 -10.25 15.56 -10.28
CA LEU A 354 -10.64 16.94 -10.18
C LEU A 354 -9.82 17.84 -11.10
N TYR A 355 -10.49 18.55 -12.01
CA TYR A 355 -9.80 19.40 -12.99
C TYR A 355 -9.19 20.61 -12.30
N THR A 356 -8.06 21.11 -12.80
CA THR A 356 -7.46 22.35 -12.29
C THR A 356 -8.48 23.49 -12.24
N SER A 357 -9.29 23.65 -13.29
CA SER A 357 -10.33 24.68 -13.38
C SER A 357 -11.55 24.45 -12.46
N SER A 358 -11.76 23.22 -12.00
CA SER A 358 -12.76 22.87 -10.99
C SER A 358 -12.24 23.14 -9.58
N TYR A 359 -10.95 22.92 -9.32
CA TYR A 359 -10.32 23.25 -8.04
C TYR A 359 -10.35 24.76 -7.77
N THR A 360 -9.79 25.53 -8.69
CA THR A 360 -9.68 26.99 -8.65
C THR A 360 -9.71 27.52 -10.07
N ASN A 361 -10.24 28.72 -10.28
CA ASN A 361 -10.26 29.32 -11.61
C ASN A 361 -10.09 30.83 -11.55
N HIS A 362 -9.87 31.45 -12.71
CA HIS A 362 -9.67 32.90 -12.82
C HIS A 362 -10.88 33.72 -12.37
N ASN A 363 -12.06 33.11 -12.25
CA ASN A 363 -13.27 33.74 -11.73
C ASN A 363 -13.41 33.63 -10.21
N GLY A 364 -12.48 32.95 -9.52
CA GLY A 364 -12.57 32.71 -8.08
C GLY A 364 -13.79 31.87 -7.70
N ALA A 365 -14.20 30.94 -8.56
CA ALA A 365 -15.41 30.15 -8.39
C ALA A 365 -15.15 28.64 -8.28
N GLY A 366 -13.89 28.19 -8.24
CA GLY A 366 -13.58 26.78 -8.04
C GLY A 366 -14.02 26.27 -6.66
N LEU A 367 -13.95 24.95 -6.46
CA LEU A 367 -14.32 24.31 -5.20
C LEU A 367 -13.53 24.87 -4.01
N TYR A 368 -12.21 25.09 -4.16
CA TYR A 368 -11.36 25.71 -3.14
C TYR A 368 -11.79 27.17 -2.88
N ASP A 369 -12.03 27.93 -3.94
CA ASP A 369 -12.40 29.34 -3.84
C ASP A 369 -13.74 29.50 -3.10
N GLN A 370 -14.73 28.69 -3.45
CA GLN A 370 -16.04 28.66 -2.80
C GLN A 370 -15.95 28.18 -1.34
N MET A 371 -15.12 27.19 -1.06
CA MET A 371 -14.89 26.71 0.31
C MET A 371 -14.35 27.83 1.19
N MET A 372 -13.31 28.54 0.73
CA MET A 372 -12.72 29.65 1.47
C MET A 372 -13.68 30.84 1.59
N ALA A 373 -14.45 31.15 0.54
CA ALA A 373 -15.42 32.25 0.55
C ALA A 373 -16.63 31.99 1.48
N ARG A 374 -17.00 30.72 1.68
CA ARG A 374 -18.12 30.33 2.57
C ARG A 374 -17.71 30.23 4.05
N MET A 375 -16.41 30.18 4.34
CA MET A 375 -15.89 30.25 5.70
C MET A 375 -16.09 31.65 6.31
N LYS A 376 -16.58 31.70 7.55
CA LYS A 376 -16.82 32.96 8.28
C LYS A 376 -16.26 32.86 9.72
N PRO A 377 -15.10 33.47 10.03
CA PRO A 377 -14.18 34.15 9.12
C PRO A 377 -13.47 33.19 8.15
N PRO A 378 -12.90 33.68 7.02
CA PRO A 378 -12.24 32.83 6.02
C PRO A 378 -10.85 32.37 6.48
N ARG A 379 -10.80 31.58 7.56
CA ARG A 379 -9.56 31.10 8.18
C ARG A 379 -9.35 29.60 7.98
N GLY A 380 -8.21 29.24 7.42
CA GLY A 380 -7.84 27.85 7.15
C GLY A 380 -7.62 27.01 8.42
N ASP A 381 -7.11 27.60 9.50
CA ASP A 381 -6.95 26.91 10.78
C ASP A 381 -8.31 26.46 11.36
N SER A 382 -9.31 27.34 11.25
CA SER A 382 -10.68 27.06 11.68
C SER A 382 -11.34 25.98 10.83
N LEU A 383 -11.09 25.97 9.51
CA LEU A 383 -11.56 24.89 8.63
C LEU A 383 -10.98 23.54 9.06
N LEU A 384 -9.66 23.46 9.29
CA LEU A 384 -9.01 22.21 9.70
C LEU A 384 -9.51 21.71 11.06
N MET A 385 -9.80 22.61 12.00
CA MET A 385 -10.44 22.24 13.27
C MET A 385 -11.84 21.65 13.05
N LEU A 386 -12.64 22.22 12.13
CA LEU A 386 -13.99 21.73 11.84
C LEU A 386 -14.01 20.32 11.24
N VAL A 387 -12.96 19.94 10.49
CA VAL A 387 -12.83 18.59 9.92
C VAL A 387 -11.96 17.66 10.77
N GLY A 388 -11.57 18.06 11.98
CA GLY A 388 -10.75 17.26 12.89
C GLY A 388 -9.34 16.95 12.35
N PHE A 389 -8.82 17.82 11.48
CA PHE A 389 -7.58 17.62 10.72
C PHE A 389 -7.59 16.34 9.86
N ASP A 390 -8.76 15.79 9.52
CA ASP A 390 -8.82 14.61 8.66
C ASP A 390 -8.26 14.93 7.27
N HIS A 391 -7.41 14.05 6.73
CA HIS A 391 -6.72 14.23 5.44
C HIS A 391 -5.98 15.58 5.25
N PHE A 392 -5.60 16.28 6.32
CA PHE A 392 -5.02 17.63 6.19
C PHE A 392 -3.74 17.67 5.35
N LYS A 393 -2.90 16.61 5.38
CA LYS A 393 -1.68 16.55 4.59
C LYS A 393 -1.99 16.47 3.10
N LYS A 394 -2.92 15.58 2.72
CA LYS A 394 -3.45 15.47 1.35
C LYS A 394 -4.02 16.81 0.88
N PHE A 395 -4.80 17.48 1.73
CA PHE A 395 -5.32 18.82 1.40
C PHE A 395 -4.21 19.84 1.15
N LEU A 396 -3.17 19.90 2.00
CA LEU A 396 -2.04 20.81 1.81
C LEU A 396 -1.24 20.47 0.55
N ALA A 397 -1.09 19.19 0.24
CA ALA A 397 -0.44 18.73 -0.99
C ALA A 397 -1.22 19.14 -2.24
N MET A 398 -2.55 19.00 -2.21
CA MET A 398 -3.42 19.51 -3.26
C MET A 398 -3.33 21.04 -3.37
N ALA A 399 -3.36 21.77 -2.26
CA ALA A 399 -3.17 23.22 -2.27
C ALA A 399 -1.80 23.62 -2.84
N ALA A 400 -0.74 22.83 -2.60
CA ALA A 400 0.58 23.06 -3.18
C ALA A 400 0.62 22.76 -4.68
N GLY A 401 -0.07 21.69 -5.11
CA GLY A 401 -0.19 21.29 -6.51
C GLY A 401 -0.98 22.30 -7.34
N PHE A 402 -2.09 22.81 -6.81
CA PHE A 402 -2.92 23.82 -7.47
C PHE A 402 -2.47 25.27 -7.21
N ASN A 403 -1.33 25.47 -6.54
CA ASN A 403 -0.75 26.78 -6.23
C ASN A 403 -1.65 27.69 -5.37
N THR A 404 -2.42 27.11 -4.44
CA THR A 404 -3.22 27.82 -3.43
C THR A 404 -2.69 27.68 -2.00
N LEU A 405 -1.61 26.92 -1.76
CA LEU A 405 -1.04 26.71 -0.43
C LEU A 405 -0.67 28.03 0.28
N ASP A 406 0.01 28.95 -0.41
CA ASP A 406 0.39 30.24 0.18
C ASP A 406 -0.85 31.08 0.58
N ASN A 407 -1.88 31.08 -0.27
CA ASN A 407 -3.17 31.71 0.05
C ASN A 407 -3.82 31.07 1.29
N PHE A 408 -3.81 29.75 1.37
CA PHE A 408 -4.37 29.02 2.51
C PHE A 408 -3.59 29.31 3.81
N LEU A 409 -2.26 29.26 3.79
CA LEU A 409 -1.43 29.53 4.97
C LEU A 409 -1.54 30.99 5.46
N LYS A 410 -1.70 31.95 4.54
CA LYS A 410 -1.93 33.37 4.91
C LYS A 410 -3.30 33.65 5.52
N SER A 411 -4.24 32.71 5.42
CA SER A 411 -5.57 32.85 6.01
C SER A 411 -5.63 32.57 7.52
N MET A 412 -4.52 32.14 8.13
CA MET A 412 -4.42 31.82 9.56
C MET A 412 -3.26 32.58 10.24
N GLU A 413 -3.21 32.57 11.58
CA GLU A 413 -2.09 33.18 12.30
C GLU A 413 -0.75 32.52 11.90
N PRO A 414 0.36 33.28 11.83
CA PRO A 414 1.68 32.73 11.47
C PRO A 414 2.11 31.55 12.33
N GLU A 415 1.82 31.57 13.63
CA GLU A 415 2.15 30.48 14.55
C GLU A 415 1.39 29.19 14.22
N ASN A 416 0.11 29.32 13.85
CA ASN A 416 -0.73 28.19 13.44
C ASN A 416 -0.27 27.63 12.10
N ALA A 417 0.07 28.49 11.13
CA ALA A 417 0.62 28.08 9.85
C ALA A 417 1.95 27.30 10.04
N ASN A 418 2.86 27.82 10.87
CA ASN A 418 4.12 27.14 11.18
C ASN A 418 3.90 25.79 11.87
N TYR A 419 2.99 25.73 12.85
CA TYR A 419 2.67 24.48 13.53
C TYR A 419 2.04 23.44 12.59
N LEU A 420 1.14 23.88 11.71
CA LEU A 420 0.52 23.04 10.69
C LEU A 420 1.58 22.46 9.74
N MET A 421 2.49 23.31 9.25
CA MET A 421 3.58 22.88 8.35
C MET A 421 4.59 21.97 9.06
N LYS A 422 4.81 22.14 10.36
CA LYS A 422 5.54 21.16 11.17
C LYS A 422 4.83 19.80 11.21
N LYS A 423 3.51 19.77 11.41
CA LYS A 423 2.74 18.52 11.41
C LYS A 423 2.69 17.86 10.04
N PHE A 424 2.66 18.67 8.98
CA PHE A 424 2.71 18.20 7.60
C PHE A 424 3.94 17.32 7.34
N VAL A 425 5.11 17.71 7.86
CA VAL A 425 6.37 16.96 7.71
C VAL A 425 6.67 15.97 8.84
N SER A 426 5.70 15.64 9.70
CA SER A 426 5.90 14.72 10.83
C SER A 426 5.10 13.43 10.68
N ASN A 427 5.57 12.38 11.36
CA ASN A 427 4.96 11.04 11.40
C ASN A 427 4.76 10.40 10.02
N LEU A 428 5.57 10.77 9.02
CA LEU A 428 5.52 10.20 7.66
C LEU A 428 5.85 8.70 7.64
N GLU A 429 6.51 8.21 8.68
CA GLU A 429 6.83 6.79 8.86
C GLU A 429 5.70 5.95 9.44
N LYS A 430 4.61 6.60 9.88
CA LYS A 430 3.44 5.94 10.47
C LYS A 430 2.32 5.67 9.48
N THR A 431 2.45 6.15 8.25
CA THR A 431 1.52 5.82 7.16
C THR A 431 1.80 4.42 6.60
N GLU A 432 0.78 3.81 5.99
CA GLU A 432 0.91 2.50 5.35
C GLU A 432 1.73 2.61 4.06
N ASP A 433 1.49 3.63 3.24
CA ASP A 433 2.17 3.89 1.96
C ASP A 433 3.10 5.13 2.00
N LEU A 434 3.63 5.50 0.84
CA LEU A 434 4.54 6.64 0.66
C LEU A 434 3.83 7.93 0.24
N GLU A 435 2.49 7.94 0.14
CA GLU A 435 1.73 9.08 -0.39
C GLU A 435 2.09 10.36 0.37
N ASP A 436 1.94 10.34 1.70
CA ASP A 436 2.29 11.45 2.59
C ASP A 436 3.72 11.97 2.39
N ALA A 437 4.70 11.07 2.23
CA ALA A 437 6.10 11.45 2.09
C ALA A 437 6.40 12.07 0.72
N VAL A 438 5.78 11.53 -0.33
CA VAL A 438 5.91 12.06 -1.70
C VAL A 438 5.18 13.39 -1.84
N ASP A 439 4.00 13.51 -1.24
CA ASP A 439 3.23 14.74 -1.18
C ASP A 439 4.01 15.86 -0.49
N VAL A 440 4.72 15.56 0.61
CA VAL A 440 5.64 16.49 1.26
C VAL A 440 6.79 16.88 0.33
N ALA A 441 7.43 15.92 -0.35
CA ALA A 441 8.52 16.17 -1.28
C ALA A 441 8.09 17.09 -2.44
N ASN A 442 6.94 16.80 -3.05
CA ASN A 442 6.36 17.59 -4.14
C ASN A 442 5.94 18.99 -3.69
N SER A 443 5.33 19.10 -2.50
CA SER A 443 4.88 20.39 -1.97
C SER A 443 6.04 21.36 -1.71
N PHE A 444 7.23 20.84 -1.37
CA PHE A 444 8.40 21.67 -1.10
C PHE A 444 8.80 22.53 -2.31
N GLY A 445 8.73 21.97 -3.52
CA GLY A 445 9.00 22.70 -4.76
C GLY A 445 7.96 23.78 -5.11
N SER A 446 6.86 23.88 -4.36
CA SER A 446 5.84 24.92 -4.51
C SER A 446 5.92 26.03 -3.45
N ILE A 447 6.68 25.83 -2.37
CA ILE A 447 6.80 26.82 -1.31
C ILE A 447 7.82 27.88 -1.72
N ARG A 448 7.40 29.15 -1.73
CA ARG A 448 8.24 30.30 -2.12
C ARG A 448 8.83 31.07 -0.95
N ASP A 449 8.28 30.92 0.26
CA ASP A 449 8.76 31.62 1.46
C ASP A 449 10.06 30.96 1.98
N PRO A 450 11.22 31.66 1.91
CA PRO A 450 12.49 31.11 2.37
C PRO A 450 12.49 30.75 3.85
N LYS A 451 11.77 31.52 4.70
CA LYS A 451 11.72 31.25 6.14
C LYS A 451 10.97 29.97 6.43
N LEU A 452 9.87 29.74 5.72
CA LEU A 452 9.09 28.50 5.85
C LEU A 452 9.89 27.30 5.33
N LEU A 453 10.61 27.44 4.21
CA LEU A 453 11.50 26.39 3.68
C LEU A 453 12.58 26.00 4.69
N ASP A 454 13.26 26.97 5.29
CA ASP A 454 14.30 26.72 6.30
C ASP A 454 13.74 26.09 7.58
N PHE A 455 12.55 26.54 8.00
CA PHE A 455 11.84 25.93 9.12
C PHE A 455 11.53 24.45 8.85
N LEU A 456 10.97 24.13 7.69
CA LEU A 456 10.63 22.76 7.27
C LEU A 456 11.86 21.86 7.18
N ARG A 457 12.98 22.36 6.65
CA ARG A 457 14.26 21.65 6.65
C ARG A 457 14.68 21.27 8.08
N SER A 458 14.59 22.22 9.01
CA SER A 458 14.94 21.96 10.41
C SER A 458 14.02 20.90 11.04
N GLU A 459 12.71 20.92 10.72
CA GLU A 459 11.77 19.94 11.27
C GLU A 459 12.00 18.56 10.66
N VAL A 460 12.33 18.44 9.36
CA VAL A 460 12.73 17.15 8.75
C VAL A 460 13.97 16.58 9.42
N GLN A 461 15.00 17.40 9.68
CA GLN A 461 16.20 16.96 10.40
C GLN A 461 15.90 16.50 11.84
N LYS A 462 14.98 17.18 12.54
CA LYS A 462 14.53 16.76 13.88
C LYS A 462 13.81 15.42 13.83
N ASN A 463 12.92 15.20 12.85
CA ASN A 463 12.22 13.93 12.67
C ASN A 463 13.22 12.82 12.32
N TYR A 464 14.20 13.07 11.44
CA TYR A 464 15.28 12.13 11.11
C TYR A 464 16.06 11.68 12.36
N ALA A 465 16.48 12.62 13.21
CA ALA A 465 17.19 12.30 14.45
C ALA A 465 16.32 11.47 15.40
N PHE A 466 15.02 11.77 15.48
CA PHE A 466 14.07 11.05 16.33
C PHE A 466 13.87 9.59 15.90
N VAL A 467 13.58 9.35 14.61
CA VAL A 467 13.37 7.98 14.09
C VAL A 467 14.64 7.16 14.13
N SER A 468 15.80 7.79 13.89
CA SER A 468 17.12 7.13 13.97
C SER A 468 17.41 6.65 15.40
N LYS A 469 17.11 7.48 16.41
CA LYS A 469 17.22 7.08 17.84
C LYS A 469 16.29 5.91 18.18
N LYS A 470 15.11 5.83 17.54
CA LYS A 470 14.15 4.73 17.71
C LYS A 470 14.48 3.49 16.88
N LYS A 471 15.53 3.52 16.06
CA LYS A 471 15.85 2.46 15.08
C LYS A 471 14.67 2.14 14.15
N ASP A 472 13.83 3.13 13.85
CA ASP A 472 12.72 2.99 12.91
C ASP A 472 13.28 3.10 11.48
N ARG A 473 13.56 1.95 10.86
CA ARG A 473 14.20 1.86 9.54
C ARG A 473 13.42 2.61 8.47
N ARG A 474 12.09 2.43 8.42
CA ARG A 474 11.23 3.11 7.44
C ARG A 474 11.36 4.61 7.59
N GLY A 475 11.26 5.12 8.82
CA GLY A 475 11.41 6.54 9.10
C GLY A 475 12.79 7.07 8.74
N THR A 476 13.86 6.38 9.12
CA THR A 476 15.23 6.80 8.80
C THR A 476 15.41 6.98 7.30
N VAL A 477 14.93 6.05 6.48
CA VAL A 477 14.99 6.18 5.01
C VAL A 477 14.18 7.39 4.56
N ILE A 478 12.90 7.51 4.93
CA ILE A 478 12.01 8.62 4.52
C ILE A 478 12.63 9.98 4.82
N TYR A 479 13.03 10.23 6.07
CA TYR A 479 13.55 11.56 6.43
C TYR A 479 14.97 11.80 5.92
N SER A 480 15.79 10.77 5.74
CA SER A 480 17.11 10.94 5.09
C SER A 480 16.96 11.39 3.64
N LEU A 481 15.99 10.81 2.91
CA LEU A 481 15.66 11.19 1.55
C LEU A 481 15.15 12.63 1.51
N LEU A 482 14.16 12.98 2.33
CA LEU A 482 13.65 14.35 2.40
C LEU A 482 14.75 15.37 2.73
N SER A 483 15.55 15.11 3.77
CA SER A 483 16.65 16.02 4.16
C SER A 483 17.62 16.22 3.00
N SER A 484 18.00 15.13 2.34
CA SER A 484 18.92 15.14 1.21
C SER A 484 18.37 15.89 0.01
N LEU A 485 17.11 15.66 -0.36
CA LEU A 485 16.45 16.40 -1.43
C LEU A 485 16.42 17.90 -1.12
N PHE A 486 16.07 18.26 0.12
CA PHE A 486 15.93 19.66 0.51
C PHE A 486 17.27 20.38 0.62
N GLU A 487 18.31 19.71 1.11
CA GLU A 487 19.68 20.24 1.19
C GLU A 487 20.27 20.45 -0.21
N THR A 488 20.08 19.48 -1.12
CA THR A 488 20.53 19.61 -2.51
C THR A 488 19.83 20.78 -3.22
N GLU A 489 18.52 20.93 -3.04
CA GLU A 489 17.78 22.08 -3.57
C GLU A 489 18.26 23.41 -2.96
N ALA A 490 18.59 23.43 -1.66
CA ALA A 490 19.12 24.61 -0.96
C ALA A 490 20.54 24.99 -1.37
N GLY A 491 21.35 24.00 -1.75
CA GLY A 491 22.80 24.12 -1.87
C GLY A 491 23.25 25.14 -2.91
N ALA A 492 24.48 25.64 -2.72
CA ALA A 492 25.17 26.43 -3.72
C ALA A 492 25.57 25.51 -4.90
N GLY A 493 25.09 25.81 -6.10
CA GLY A 493 25.33 24.99 -7.29
C GLY A 493 24.32 25.30 -8.37
N ASN A 494 24.66 24.98 -9.62
CA ASN A 494 23.68 25.03 -10.70
C ASN A 494 22.84 23.73 -10.70
N ASP A 495 21.73 23.75 -11.42
CA ASP A 495 20.80 22.61 -11.45
C ASP A 495 21.46 21.30 -11.92
N SER A 496 22.52 21.37 -12.74
CA SER A 496 23.23 20.19 -13.23
C SER A 496 24.09 19.53 -12.15
N SER A 497 24.83 20.31 -11.35
CA SER A 497 25.61 19.77 -10.24
C SER A 497 24.68 19.16 -9.19
N LYS A 498 23.60 19.87 -8.83
CA LYS A 498 22.60 19.40 -7.86
C LYS A 498 21.99 18.06 -8.26
N ALA A 499 21.55 17.93 -9.51
CA ALA A 499 20.98 16.70 -10.02
C ALA A 499 21.99 15.54 -10.05
N THR A 500 23.25 15.82 -10.37
CA THR A 500 24.34 14.82 -10.37
C THR A 500 24.64 14.34 -8.95
N ASP A 501 24.75 15.26 -7.99
CA ASP A 501 24.98 14.94 -6.58
C ASP A 501 23.84 14.09 -6.01
N MET A 502 22.60 14.41 -6.37
CA MET A 502 21.41 13.66 -5.97
C MET A 502 21.41 12.24 -6.53
N ALA A 503 21.69 12.10 -7.83
CA ALA A 503 21.76 10.79 -8.47
C ALA A 503 22.87 9.93 -7.85
N ALA A 504 24.06 10.50 -7.62
CA ALA A 504 25.17 9.81 -6.98
C ALA A 504 24.84 9.40 -5.53
N LYS A 505 24.26 10.31 -4.74
CA LYS A 505 23.91 10.08 -3.33
C LYS A 505 22.94 8.92 -3.15
N PHE A 506 22.02 8.74 -4.10
CA PHE A 506 20.98 7.71 -4.04
C PHE A 506 21.22 6.52 -4.99
N GLN A 507 22.41 6.46 -5.62
CA GLN A 507 22.75 5.43 -6.60
C GLN A 507 21.71 5.31 -7.74
N LEU A 508 21.14 6.44 -8.14
CA LEU A 508 20.20 6.51 -9.24
C LEU A 508 20.94 6.68 -10.58
N PRO A 509 20.36 6.20 -11.69
CA PRO A 509 20.74 6.65 -13.01
C PRO A 509 20.68 8.18 -13.12
N PRO A 510 21.37 8.79 -14.10
CA PRO A 510 21.35 10.24 -14.29
C PRO A 510 19.92 10.78 -14.37
N ILE A 511 19.58 11.78 -13.56
CA ILE A 511 18.23 12.40 -13.55
C ILE A 511 18.18 13.71 -14.34
N ASN A 512 19.34 14.29 -14.67
CA ASN A 512 19.50 15.53 -15.45
C ASN A 512 19.54 15.32 -16.96
N TYR A 513 19.75 14.10 -17.45
CA TYR A 513 19.71 13.82 -18.88
C TYR A 513 19.28 12.39 -19.19
N VAL A 514 18.84 12.18 -20.43
CA VAL A 514 18.66 10.85 -21.03
C VAL A 514 19.65 10.70 -22.17
N ASN A 515 20.40 9.60 -22.20
CA ASN A 515 21.32 9.35 -23.31
C ASN A 515 20.55 8.93 -24.56
N PHE A 516 21.00 9.39 -25.72
CA PHE A 516 20.31 9.07 -26.99
C PHE A 516 20.24 7.56 -27.25
N ASN A 517 21.32 6.83 -26.94
CA ASN A 517 21.38 5.38 -27.15
C ASN A 517 20.36 4.59 -26.31
N THR A 518 19.91 5.11 -25.17
CA THR A 518 18.87 4.45 -24.35
C THR A 518 17.47 4.63 -24.92
N LEU A 519 17.29 5.54 -25.90
CA LEU A 519 16.03 5.77 -26.60
C LEU A 519 15.89 4.90 -27.85
N GLN A 520 16.99 4.33 -28.34
CA GLN A 520 17.01 3.55 -29.57
C GLN A 520 16.56 2.10 -29.31
N ASN A 521 15.84 1.52 -30.27
CA ASN A 521 15.66 0.08 -30.36
C ASN A 521 16.90 -0.60 -30.96
N ASP A 522 16.84 -1.93 -31.12
CA ASP A 522 17.93 -2.75 -31.67
C ASP A 522 18.33 -2.36 -33.11
N SER A 523 17.44 -1.71 -33.86
CA SER A 523 17.72 -1.19 -35.21
C SER A 523 18.29 0.24 -35.22
N GLY A 524 18.53 0.83 -34.05
CA GLY A 524 19.01 2.20 -33.91
C GLY A 524 17.92 3.27 -34.08
N ARG A 525 16.64 2.90 -34.13
CA ARG A 525 15.49 3.80 -34.32
C ARG A 525 14.86 4.19 -32.98
N VAL A 526 14.49 5.46 -32.85
CA VAL A 526 13.67 5.94 -31.73
C VAL A 526 12.20 5.89 -32.12
N TYR A 527 11.37 5.30 -31.26
CA TYR A 527 9.92 5.27 -31.42
C TYR A 527 9.24 6.09 -30.34
N GLU A 528 8.24 6.86 -30.75
CA GLU A 528 7.47 7.74 -29.86
C GLU A 528 5.97 7.51 -30.05
N GLN A 529 5.20 7.64 -28.97
CA GLN A 529 3.74 7.60 -29.01
C GLN A 529 3.17 8.86 -28.38
N VAL A 530 2.30 9.54 -29.13
CA VAL A 530 1.67 10.79 -28.71
C VAL A 530 0.16 10.60 -28.67
N PHE A 531 -0.42 10.92 -27.52
CA PHE A 531 -1.83 10.74 -27.23
C PHE A 531 -2.58 12.07 -27.37
N PHE A 532 -3.51 12.13 -28.31
CA PHE A 532 -4.46 13.23 -28.48
C PHE A 532 -5.88 12.74 -28.25
N TYR A 533 -6.78 13.65 -27.90
CA TYR A 533 -8.15 13.32 -27.50
C TYR A 533 -9.16 14.08 -28.33
N GLY A 534 -10.38 13.56 -28.40
CA GLY A 534 -11.43 14.03 -29.31
C GLY A 534 -12.01 15.40 -28.98
N ASP A 535 -11.72 15.93 -27.78
CA ASP A 535 -12.14 17.26 -27.35
C ASP A 535 -11.50 18.40 -28.17
N LYS A 536 -12.06 19.60 -28.04
CA LYS A 536 -11.61 20.78 -28.80
C LYS A 536 -10.14 21.13 -28.53
N ASP A 537 -9.66 21.00 -27.29
CA ASP A 537 -8.26 21.27 -26.96
C ASP A 537 -7.35 20.21 -27.58
N GLY A 538 -7.76 18.93 -27.61
CA GLY A 538 -7.05 17.84 -28.25
C GLY A 538 -6.93 18.03 -29.76
N GLN A 539 -7.99 18.48 -30.43
CA GLN A 539 -7.97 18.84 -31.86
C GLN A 539 -7.04 20.02 -32.15
N GLU A 540 -7.13 21.09 -31.35
CA GLU A 540 -6.25 22.26 -31.47
C GLU A 540 -4.78 21.91 -31.15
N SER A 541 -4.55 21.08 -30.13
CA SER A 541 -3.24 20.58 -29.73
C SER A 541 -2.62 19.71 -30.81
N PHE A 542 -3.39 18.83 -31.46
CA PHE A 542 -2.91 18.04 -32.58
C PHE A 542 -2.54 18.93 -33.77
N ALA A 543 -3.42 19.86 -34.15
CA ALA A 543 -3.15 20.80 -35.24
C ALA A 543 -1.87 21.60 -34.99
N SER A 544 -1.69 22.08 -33.76
CA SER A 544 -0.49 22.79 -33.31
C SER A 544 0.76 21.90 -33.34
N PHE A 545 0.68 20.68 -32.81
CA PHE A 545 1.77 19.71 -32.78
C PHE A 545 2.28 19.38 -34.18
N MET A 546 1.36 19.20 -35.15
CA MET A 546 1.72 18.92 -36.54
C MET A 546 2.56 20.03 -37.19
N THR A 547 2.54 21.26 -36.67
CA THR A 547 3.38 22.36 -37.18
C THR A 547 4.87 22.21 -36.87
N ASN A 548 5.24 21.28 -35.98
CA ASN A 548 6.64 21.03 -35.62
C ASN A 548 7.41 20.21 -36.68
N PHE A 549 6.72 19.67 -37.69
CA PHE A 549 7.28 18.68 -38.62
C PHE A 549 7.31 19.20 -40.08
N PRO A 550 8.26 20.09 -40.43
CA PRO A 550 8.38 20.61 -41.78
C PRO A 550 8.73 19.51 -42.78
N ALA A 551 8.11 19.52 -43.96
CA ALA A 551 8.24 18.49 -44.99
C ALA A 551 9.68 18.26 -45.51
N GLY A 552 10.57 19.24 -45.31
CA GLY A 552 11.99 19.12 -45.68
C GLY A 552 12.80 18.20 -44.77
N ASP A 553 12.33 17.97 -43.54
CA ASP A 553 13.02 17.17 -42.52
C ASP A 553 12.19 15.96 -42.06
N TRP A 554 10.90 15.94 -42.36
CA TRP A 554 9.95 14.92 -41.92
C TRP A 554 9.00 14.48 -43.03
N ARG A 555 8.61 13.21 -43.00
CA ARG A 555 7.54 12.64 -43.82
C ARG A 555 6.36 12.28 -42.92
N ILE A 556 5.16 12.71 -43.29
CA ILE A 556 3.92 12.42 -42.57
C ILE A 556 3.02 11.55 -43.44
N VAL A 557 2.57 10.42 -42.92
CA VAL A 557 1.55 9.55 -43.53
C VAL A 557 0.40 9.40 -42.54
N LYS A 558 -0.85 9.58 -42.98
CA LYS A 558 -2.03 9.45 -42.14
C LYS A 558 -2.92 8.31 -42.64
N ASN A 559 -3.50 7.56 -41.72
CA ASN A 559 -4.62 6.66 -42.00
C ASN A 559 -5.87 7.16 -41.25
N ALA A 560 -6.87 6.30 -41.07
CA ALA A 560 -8.11 6.66 -40.38
C ALA A 560 -7.98 6.87 -38.87
N SER A 561 -6.90 6.41 -38.24
CA SER A 561 -6.76 6.35 -36.78
C SER A 561 -5.50 7.04 -36.24
N TRP A 562 -4.41 7.14 -37.00
CA TRP A 562 -3.19 7.81 -36.57
C TRP A 562 -2.40 8.44 -37.73
N ALA A 563 -1.49 9.34 -37.35
CA ALA A 563 -0.41 9.85 -38.18
C ALA A 563 0.90 9.15 -37.81
N THR A 564 1.65 8.72 -38.83
CA THR A 564 3.03 8.25 -38.72
C THR A 564 3.96 9.35 -39.23
N ILE A 565 4.83 9.87 -38.37
CA ILE A 565 5.75 10.96 -38.66
C ILE A 565 7.17 10.39 -38.61
N THR A 566 7.88 10.40 -39.73
CA THR A 566 9.21 9.77 -39.87
C THR A 566 10.25 10.81 -40.23
N SER A 567 11.39 10.82 -39.55
CA SER A 567 12.51 11.71 -39.91
C SER A 567 13.08 11.35 -41.28
N LEU A 568 13.38 12.37 -42.09
CA LEU A 568 14.08 12.27 -43.36
C LEU A 568 15.56 12.69 -43.25
N LYS A 569 15.88 13.51 -42.24
CA LYS A 569 17.24 13.96 -41.93
C LYS A 569 17.55 13.78 -40.46
N GLY A 570 18.82 13.48 -40.16
CA GLY A 570 19.28 13.19 -38.80
C GLY A 570 19.16 11.70 -38.49
N GLN A 571 18.95 11.38 -37.22
CA GLN A 571 18.75 10.02 -36.74
C GLN A 571 17.37 9.48 -37.14
N PRO A 572 17.22 8.15 -37.27
CA PRO A 572 15.93 7.54 -37.57
C PRO A 572 14.99 7.65 -36.37
N VAL A 573 13.93 8.44 -36.52
CA VAL A 573 12.87 8.68 -35.53
C VAL A 573 11.53 8.37 -36.16
N THR A 574 10.61 7.77 -35.41
CA THR A 574 9.24 7.52 -35.84
C THR A 574 8.26 7.79 -34.71
N ILE A 575 7.40 8.77 -34.95
CA ILE A 575 6.37 9.22 -34.00
C ILE A 575 5.03 8.70 -34.50
N TYR A 576 4.31 8.02 -33.62
CA TYR A 576 2.94 7.61 -33.82
C TYR A 576 2.02 8.51 -33.00
N ALA A 577 1.23 9.34 -33.68
CA ALA A 577 0.27 10.23 -33.05
C ALA A 577 -1.14 9.82 -33.44
N ASN A 578 -1.98 9.40 -32.49
CA ASN A 578 -3.37 9.09 -32.82
C ASN A 578 -4.10 10.35 -33.30
N LEU A 579 -5.09 10.17 -34.17
CA LEU A 579 -5.93 11.29 -34.60
C LEU A 579 -6.92 11.62 -33.46
N PRO A 580 -7.16 12.92 -33.16
CA PRO A 580 -8.16 13.37 -32.21
C PRO A 580 -9.56 13.29 -32.83
N ILE A 581 -10.04 12.05 -33.05
CA ILE A 581 -11.40 11.81 -33.55
C ILE A 581 -12.39 12.21 -32.45
N ASP A 582 -13.51 12.85 -32.80
CA ASP A 582 -14.55 13.23 -31.83
C ASP A 582 -14.88 12.09 -30.86
N GLU A 583 -15.01 12.41 -29.57
CA GLU A 583 -15.25 11.42 -28.52
C GLU A 583 -16.57 10.67 -28.77
N PRO A 584 -16.62 9.32 -28.58
CA PRO A 584 -15.58 8.46 -28.00
C PRO A 584 -14.62 7.83 -29.03
N GLY A 585 -14.62 8.29 -30.28
CA GLY A 585 -13.85 7.69 -31.38
C GLY A 585 -12.33 7.81 -31.24
N ASP A 586 -11.85 8.80 -30.46
CA ASP A 586 -10.45 8.94 -30.06
C ASP A 586 -9.92 7.72 -29.29
N LYS A 587 -10.71 7.15 -28.37
CA LYS A 587 -10.32 5.95 -27.62
C LYS A 587 -10.14 4.74 -28.54
N GLU A 588 -11.00 4.60 -29.55
CA GLU A 588 -10.85 3.57 -30.57
C GLU A 588 -9.59 3.79 -31.42
N ALA A 589 -9.25 5.04 -31.74
CA ALA A 589 -8.02 5.38 -32.45
C ALA A 589 -6.76 5.06 -31.62
N ILE A 590 -6.77 5.34 -30.32
CA ILE A 590 -5.69 4.98 -29.38
C ILE A 590 -5.54 3.46 -29.32
N GLN A 591 -6.64 2.72 -29.13
CA GLN A 591 -6.60 1.26 -29.04
C GLN A 591 -6.06 0.63 -30.33
N LYS A 592 -6.56 1.05 -31.50
CA LYS A 592 -6.07 0.55 -32.80
C LYS A 592 -4.58 0.82 -33.00
N LEU A 593 -4.09 1.96 -32.54
CA LEU A 593 -2.67 2.27 -32.58
C LEU A 593 -1.90 1.34 -31.63
N SER A 594 -2.37 1.13 -30.40
CA SER A 594 -1.74 0.17 -29.47
C SER A 594 -1.66 -1.24 -30.06
N ASP A 595 -2.77 -1.74 -30.60
CA ASP A 595 -2.83 -3.07 -31.23
C ASP A 595 -1.83 -3.19 -32.38
N PHE A 596 -1.70 -2.13 -33.19
CA PHE A 596 -0.72 -2.08 -34.27
C PHE A 596 0.72 -2.09 -33.76
N LEU A 597 1.03 -1.32 -32.70
CA LEU A 597 2.37 -1.29 -32.12
C LEU A 597 2.73 -2.67 -31.55
N ASP A 598 1.81 -3.31 -30.85
CA ASP A 598 1.99 -4.66 -30.30
C ASP A 598 2.15 -5.72 -31.42
N GLU A 599 1.30 -5.69 -32.46
CA GLU A 599 1.41 -6.60 -33.60
C GLU A 599 2.75 -6.46 -34.35
N LYS A 600 3.32 -5.26 -34.36
CA LYS A 600 4.60 -4.97 -35.02
C LYS A 600 5.81 -5.05 -34.09
N ASP A 601 5.63 -5.45 -32.84
CA ASP A 601 6.70 -5.51 -31.84
C ASP A 601 7.43 -4.16 -31.71
N ILE A 602 6.67 -3.08 -31.74
CA ILE A 602 7.17 -1.71 -31.62
C ILE A 602 6.99 -1.26 -30.17
N HIS A 603 8.11 -0.91 -29.55
CA HIS A 603 8.14 -0.42 -28.18
C HIS A 603 8.60 1.04 -28.15
N PRO A 604 7.68 2.02 -28.08
CA PRO A 604 8.05 3.42 -27.89
C PRO A 604 8.89 3.62 -26.63
N THR A 605 9.84 4.55 -26.69
CA THR A 605 10.67 4.96 -25.55
C THR A 605 10.31 6.36 -25.06
N ILE A 606 9.49 7.10 -25.82
CA ILE A 606 8.96 8.42 -25.47
C ILE A 606 7.43 8.38 -25.55
N PHE A 607 6.76 8.75 -24.47
CA PHE A 607 5.31 8.83 -24.36
C PHE A 607 4.89 10.25 -24.02
N ILE A 608 3.99 10.83 -24.83
CA ILE A 608 3.57 12.22 -24.67
C ILE A 608 2.04 12.29 -24.55
N HIS A 609 1.56 12.69 -23.37
CA HIS A 609 0.16 12.98 -23.13
C HIS A 609 -0.19 14.41 -23.57
N ARG A 610 -1.10 14.56 -24.56
CA ARG A 610 -1.64 15.84 -25.02
C ARG A 610 -3.16 15.87 -24.85
N GLY A 611 -3.59 15.71 -23.61
CA GLY A 611 -4.97 15.89 -23.18
C GLY A 611 -5.06 16.58 -21.84
N HIS A 612 -6.30 16.78 -21.42
CA HIS A 612 -6.64 17.20 -20.07
C HIS A 612 -6.34 16.09 -19.05
N SER A 613 -6.24 16.46 -17.76
CA SER A 613 -5.93 15.53 -16.67
C SER A 613 -6.86 14.30 -16.61
N TYR A 614 -8.14 14.42 -17.00
CA TYR A 614 -9.09 13.30 -16.99
C TYR A 614 -8.80 12.21 -18.02
N HIS A 615 -8.02 12.54 -19.04
CA HIS A 615 -7.61 11.60 -20.07
C HIS A 615 -6.36 10.80 -19.67
N VAL A 616 -5.70 11.16 -18.57
CA VAL A 616 -4.39 10.61 -18.19
C VAL A 616 -4.41 9.10 -17.99
N ASN A 617 -5.50 8.55 -17.43
CA ASN A 617 -5.62 7.11 -17.18
C ASN A 617 -5.58 6.32 -18.49
N THR A 618 -6.23 6.80 -19.55
CA THR A 618 -6.14 6.19 -20.89
C THR A 618 -4.70 6.16 -21.39
N THR A 619 -3.90 7.21 -21.14
CA THR A 619 -2.45 7.19 -21.47
C THR A 619 -1.69 6.21 -20.58
N MET A 620 -1.99 6.19 -19.27
CA MET A 620 -1.32 5.30 -18.31
C MET A 620 -1.54 3.82 -18.66
N ASP A 621 -2.73 3.44 -19.11
CA ASP A 621 -3.05 2.07 -19.49
C ASP A 621 -2.19 1.57 -20.66
N ASN A 622 -1.87 2.47 -21.60
CA ASN A 622 -1.04 2.19 -22.78
C ASN A 622 0.48 2.37 -22.53
N LEU A 623 0.90 2.80 -21.33
CA LEU A 623 2.30 2.99 -21.01
C LEU A 623 3.06 1.66 -20.94
N GLN A 624 4.16 1.55 -21.68
CA GLN A 624 5.02 0.36 -21.71
C GLN A 624 6.28 0.53 -20.84
N SER A 625 6.88 -0.59 -20.42
CA SER A 625 8.11 -0.60 -19.59
C SER A 625 9.36 -0.07 -20.30
N SER A 626 9.32 0.02 -21.63
CA SER A 626 10.34 0.64 -22.47
C SER A 626 10.43 2.16 -22.30
N ALA A 627 9.43 2.81 -21.70
CA ALA A 627 9.37 4.25 -21.55
C ALA A 627 10.60 4.80 -20.79
N LYS A 628 11.30 5.73 -21.43
CA LYS A 628 12.42 6.49 -20.85
C LYS A 628 12.05 7.95 -20.60
N ILE A 629 11.15 8.51 -21.40
CA ILE A 629 10.65 9.88 -21.26
C ILE A 629 9.12 9.83 -21.28
N VAL A 630 8.50 10.43 -20.28
CA VAL A 630 7.04 10.54 -20.16
C VAL A 630 6.66 11.98 -19.90
N VAL A 631 5.82 12.55 -20.75
CA VAL A 631 5.29 13.92 -20.60
C VAL A 631 3.83 13.83 -20.17
N LEU A 632 3.53 14.21 -18.92
CA LEU A 632 2.20 14.17 -18.33
C LEU A 632 1.72 15.60 -18.04
N GLY A 633 0.86 16.16 -18.89
CA GLY A 633 0.18 17.42 -18.58
C GLY A 633 -0.63 17.30 -17.27
N SER A 634 -0.56 18.32 -16.40
CA SER A 634 -1.42 18.52 -15.21
C SER A 634 -1.63 17.32 -14.26
N CYS A 635 -0.62 16.47 -14.05
CA CYS A 635 -0.78 15.18 -13.36
C CYS A 635 0.39 14.80 -12.43
N GLY A 636 0.91 15.74 -11.62
CA GLY A 636 2.09 15.53 -10.76
C GLY A 636 1.86 14.88 -9.38
N GLY A 637 0.66 14.36 -9.07
CA GLY A 637 0.35 13.73 -7.78
C GLY A 637 1.02 12.36 -7.57
N TYR A 638 1.14 11.93 -6.31
CA TYR A 638 1.78 10.65 -5.95
C TYR A 638 1.28 9.47 -6.79
N HIS A 639 -0.04 9.31 -6.92
CA HIS A 639 -0.63 8.17 -7.63
C HIS A 639 -0.14 8.05 -9.08
N ASN A 640 -0.15 9.15 -9.84
CA ASN A 640 0.30 9.15 -11.24
C ASN A 640 1.80 8.88 -11.34
N LEU A 641 2.61 9.51 -10.49
CA LEU A 641 4.06 9.27 -10.46
C LEU A 641 4.39 7.83 -10.09
N ALA A 642 3.71 7.27 -9.08
CA ALA A 642 3.87 5.89 -8.66
C ALA A 642 3.46 4.92 -9.76
N THR A 643 2.33 5.16 -10.44
CA THR A 643 1.86 4.33 -11.56
C THR A 643 2.85 4.31 -12.71
N VAL A 644 3.38 5.47 -13.12
CA VAL A 644 4.44 5.53 -14.15
C VAL A 644 5.67 4.75 -13.70
N LEU A 645 6.18 5.01 -12.50
CA LEU A 645 7.44 4.42 -12.03
C LEU A 645 7.32 2.93 -11.69
N ASN A 646 6.12 2.44 -11.40
CA ASN A 646 5.85 1.01 -11.27
C ASN A 646 5.94 0.30 -12.63
N LYS A 647 5.47 0.93 -13.72
CA LYS A 647 5.56 0.38 -15.08
C LYS A 647 6.94 0.58 -15.72
N ALA A 648 7.51 1.78 -15.55
CA ALA A 648 8.77 2.22 -16.15
C ALA A 648 9.67 2.89 -15.10
N PRO A 649 10.43 2.11 -14.29
CA PRO A 649 11.22 2.64 -13.17
C PRO A 649 12.29 3.67 -13.55
N GLU A 650 12.75 3.64 -14.79
CA GLU A 650 13.78 4.56 -15.28
C GLU A 650 13.19 5.83 -15.92
N ALA A 651 11.87 5.94 -16.08
CA ALA A 651 11.24 7.04 -16.80
C ALA A 651 11.59 8.43 -16.22
N HIS A 652 11.92 9.36 -17.09
CA HIS A 652 12.02 10.79 -16.78
C HIS A 652 10.66 11.43 -17.02
N ILE A 653 10.09 12.03 -15.97
CA ILE A 653 8.72 12.53 -15.99
C ILE A 653 8.74 14.06 -16.02
N ILE A 654 8.17 14.64 -17.08
CA ILE A 654 7.80 16.05 -17.14
C ILE A 654 6.34 16.15 -16.69
N SER A 655 6.05 17.01 -15.72
CA SER A 655 4.69 17.28 -15.25
C SER A 655 4.40 18.77 -15.12
N SER A 656 3.13 19.18 -15.16
CA SER A 656 2.72 20.54 -14.77
C SER A 656 1.87 20.54 -13.49
N LYS A 657 1.95 21.64 -12.73
CA LYS A 657 1.20 21.86 -11.49
C LYS A 657 -0.26 22.26 -11.75
N GLN A 658 -0.46 23.19 -12.67
CA GLN A 658 -1.78 23.67 -13.10
C GLN A 658 -2.05 23.20 -14.55
N VAL A 659 -2.67 24.05 -15.36
CA VAL A 659 -3.07 23.74 -16.73
C VAL A 659 -1.87 23.73 -17.67
N GLY A 660 -1.69 22.62 -18.39
CA GLY A 660 -0.76 22.58 -19.51
C GLY A 660 -1.29 23.42 -20.68
N THR A 661 -0.54 24.43 -21.12
CA THR A 661 -0.92 25.23 -22.30
C THR A 661 -0.06 24.88 -23.53
N ARG A 662 -0.66 24.93 -24.72
CA ARG A 662 0.08 24.87 -26.00
C ARG A 662 1.23 25.87 -26.08
N ARG A 663 1.11 27.05 -25.45
CA ARG A 663 2.16 28.09 -25.47
C ARG A 663 3.47 27.62 -24.86
N VAL A 664 3.42 26.66 -23.94
CA VAL A 664 4.57 26.10 -23.22
C VAL A 664 4.89 24.69 -23.72
N ASN A 665 3.87 23.84 -23.89
CA ASN A 665 4.02 22.48 -24.41
C ASN A 665 4.73 22.46 -25.77
N GLU A 666 4.32 23.31 -26.71
CA GLU A 666 4.90 23.28 -28.07
C GLU A 666 6.40 23.63 -28.08
N PRO A 667 6.86 24.69 -27.40
CA PRO A 667 8.30 24.91 -27.24
C PRO A 667 9.06 23.75 -26.59
N ILE A 668 8.50 23.09 -25.57
CA ILE A 668 9.15 21.93 -24.93
C ILE A 668 9.29 20.79 -25.93
N LEU A 669 8.17 20.37 -26.55
CA LEU A 669 8.16 19.26 -27.50
C LEU A 669 9.06 19.56 -28.70
N ARG A 670 8.98 20.76 -29.28
CA ARG A 670 9.85 21.13 -30.41
C ARG A 670 11.34 21.00 -30.09
N ASN A 671 11.77 21.35 -28.87
CA ASN A 671 13.17 21.17 -28.47
C ASN A 671 13.50 19.68 -28.29
N LEU A 672 12.60 18.91 -27.66
CA LEU A 672 12.76 17.46 -27.49
C LEU A 672 12.90 16.76 -28.86
N GLU A 673 11.95 16.97 -29.77
CA GLU A 673 11.94 16.36 -31.11
C GLU A 673 13.22 16.68 -31.89
N GLU A 674 13.70 17.91 -31.81
CA GLU A 674 14.89 18.34 -32.53
C GLU A 674 16.17 17.75 -31.92
N ASP A 675 16.27 17.65 -30.59
CA ASP A 675 17.41 17.02 -29.94
C ASP A 675 17.43 15.50 -30.21
N VAL A 676 16.28 14.83 -30.18
CA VAL A 676 16.15 13.40 -30.55
C VAL A 676 16.54 13.20 -32.02
N ARG A 677 16.00 14.00 -32.95
CA ARG A 677 16.33 13.90 -34.39
C ARG A 677 17.81 14.16 -34.67
N GLN A 678 18.46 15.04 -33.91
CA GLN A 678 19.89 15.30 -34.06
C GLN A 678 20.79 14.23 -33.39
N GLY A 679 20.21 13.27 -32.67
CA GLY A 679 20.98 12.23 -31.95
C GLY A 679 21.69 12.76 -30.71
N LYS A 680 21.21 13.86 -30.15
CA LYS A 680 21.78 14.45 -28.94
C LYS A 680 21.27 13.73 -27.70
N ARG A 681 22.07 13.77 -26.64
CA ARG A 681 21.54 13.51 -25.30
C ARG A 681 20.47 14.55 -24.98
N ILE A 682 19.41 14.13 -24.30
CA ILE A 682 18.35 15.05 -23.86
C ILE A 682 18.78 15.63 -22.52
N ASP A 683 19.31 16.86 -22.53
CA ASP A 683 19.77 17.56 -21.32
C ASP A 683 18.67 18.45 -20.76
N TRP A 684 18.03 18.00 -19.68
CA TRP A 684 16.89 18.70 -19.09
C TRP A 684 17.28 20.07 -18.53
N VAL A 685 18.50 20.22 -18.01
CA VAL A 685 18.97 21.46 -17.40
C VAL A 685 19.21 22.51 -18.49
N ALA A 686 19.91 22.14 -19.56
CA ALA A 686 20.15 23.01 -20.69
C ALA A 686 18.84 23.40 -21.40
N MET A 687 17.95 22.44 -21.62
CA MET A 687 16.65 22.67 -22.24
C MET A 687 15.81 23.66 -21.42
N TRP A 688 15.66 23.45 -20.11
CA TRP A 688 14.90 24.37 -19.26
C TRP A 688 15.52 25.76 -19.17
N ALA A 689 16.85 25.87 -19.13
CA ALA A 689 17.53 27.17 -19.14
C ALA A 689 17.25 27.96 -20.43
N ASN A 690 17.24 27.28 -21.58
CA ASN A 690 16.93 27.91 -22.87
C ASN A 690 15.46 28.31 -22.96
N LEU A 691 14.54 27.46 -22.52
CA LEU A 691 13.11 27.76 -22.47
C LEU A 691 12.80 28.92 -21.51
N SER A 692 13.45 28.97 -20.35
CA SER A 692 13.32 30.08 -19.39
C SER A 692 13.70 31.43 -20.03
N LYS A 693 14.83 31.48 -20.76
CA LYS A 693 15.24 32.68 -21.51
C LYS A 693 14.23 33.06 -22.59
N ARG A 694 13.66 32.07 -23.28
CA ARG A 694 12.65 32.29 -24.33
C ARG A 694 11.38 32.93 -23.76
N PHE A 695 10.93 32.51 -22.58
CA PHE A 695 9.71 33.01 -21.95
C PHE A 695 9.92 34.28 -21.11
N ALA A 696 11.17 34.67 -20.83
CA ALA A 696 11.48 35.81 -19.96
C ALA A 696 10.84 37.14 -20.40
N GLY A 697 10.62 37.33 -21.71
CA GLY A 697 10.02 38.55 -22.27
C GLY A 697 8.49 38.65 -22.18
N ASP A 698 7.79 37.56 -21.82
CA ASP A 698 6.33 37.54 -21.67
C ASP A 698 5.95 37.02 -20.28
N ALA A 699 5.45 37.92 -19.42
CA ALA A 699 5.13 37.59 -18.03
C ALA A 699 4.13 36.43 -17.92
N THR A 700 3.12 36.38 -18.81
CA THR A 700 2.11 35.31 -18.80
C THR A 700 2.73 33.96 -19.16
N SER A 701 3.52 33.87 -20.22
CA SER A 701 4.18 32.61 -20.59
C SER A 701 5.23 32.18 -19.58
N ARG A 702 5.93 33.13 -18.94
CA ARG A 702 6.88 32.84 -17.85
C ARG A 702 6.16 32.21 -16.67
N ASP A 703 5.03 32.78 -16.25
CA ASP A 703 4.29 32.28 -15.09
C ASP A 703 3.70 30.89 -15.38
N LEU A 704 3.16 30.66 -16.58
CA LEU A 704 2.70 29.33 -17.03
C LEU A 704 3.85 28.31 -17.15
N PHE A 705 5.04 28.73 -17.58
CA PHE A 705 6.21 27.85 -17.66
C PHE A 705 6.73 27.47 -16.27
N ASN A 706 6.63 28.36 -15.27
CA ASN A 706 7.04 28.07 -13.90
C ASN A 706 6.23 26.95 -13.24
N ASP A 707 5.05 26.63 -13.79
CA ASP A 707 4.24 25.50 -13.33
C ASP A 707 4.73 24.15 -13.89
N TYR A 708 5.62 24.15 -14.89
CA TYR A 708 6.21 22.92 -15.42
C TYR A 708 7.40 22.49 -14.58
N VAL A 709 7.36 21.23 -14.15
CA VAL A 709 8.37 20.57 -13.36
C VAL A 709 9.20 19.65 -14.27
N PRO A 710 10.47 19.98 -14.56
CA PRO A 710 11.35 19.09 -15.30
C PRO A 710 11.73 17.85 -14.48
N PRO A 711 12.24 16.78 -15.13
CA PRO A 711 12.57 15.53 -14.43
C PRO A 711 13.57 15.71 -13.29
N HIS A 712 14.58 16.58 -13.47
CA HIS A 712 15.60 16.85 -12.45
C HIS A 712 15.11 17.69 -11.26
N LYS A 713 13.89 18.27 -11.33
CA LYS A 713 13.23 18.98 -10.23
C LYS A 713 11.95 18.29 -9.76
N ASN A 714 11.63 17.11 -10.28
CA ASN A 714 10.47 16.34 -9.88
C ASN A 714 10.80 15.55 -8.61
N LEU A 715 10.79 16.25 -7.46
CA LEU A 715 11.23 15.69 -6.18
C LEU A 715 10.43 14.46 -5.76
N GLY A 716 9.14 14.38 -6.07
CA GLY A 716 8.32 13.20 -5.80
C GLY A 716 8.76 11.98 -6.61
N ALA A 717 9.00 12.15 -7.92
CA ALA A 717 9.50 11.06 -8.76
C ALA A 717 10.89 10.58 -8.30
N ILE A 718 11.78 11.52 -7.97
CA ILE A 718 13.12 11.19 -7.47
C ILE A 718 13.03 10.49 -6.11
N PHE A 719 12.13 10.93 -5.22
CA PHE A 719 11.88 10.30 -3.92
C PHE A 719 11.45 8.84 -4.09
N ILE A 720 10.45 8.57 -4.94
CA ILE A 720 9.95 7.21 -5.20
C ILE A 720 11.08 6.31 -5.72
N LYS A 721 11.84 6.79 -6.72
CA LYS A 721 12.98 6.04 -7.27
C LYS A 721 14.02 5.72 -6.20
N ALA A 722 14.44 6.71 -5.43
CA ALA A 722 15.45 6.56 -4.38
C ALA A 722 14.99 5.63 -3.26
N TYR A 723 13.74 5.77 -2.81
CA TYR A 723 13.16 4.89 -1.79
C TYR A 723 13.14 3.44 -2.26
N THR A 724 12.63 3.19 -3.48
CA THR A 724 12.56 1.84 -4.04
C THR A 724 13.95 1.22 -4.20
N GLN A 725 14.97 2.00 -4.60
CA GLN A 725 16.35 1.52 -4.69
C GLN A 725 16.90 1.09 -3.31
N ILE A 726 16.83 1.98 -2.31
CA ILE A 726 17.34 1.73 -0.96
C ILE A 726 16.65 0.54 -0.29
N MET A 727 15.34 0.37 -0.53
CA MET A 727 14.58 -0.73 0.04
C MET A 727 14.78 -2.07 -0.70
N LYS A 728 15.21 -2.06 -1.97
CA LYS A 728 15.57 -3.26 -2.74
C LYS A 728 16.92 -3.86 -2.33
N GLU A 729 17.94 -3.04 -2.09
CA GLU A 729 19.31 -3.48 -1.74
C GLU A 729 19.44 -4.21 -0.40
N ASN A 730 18.34 -4.28 0.36
CA ASN A 730 18.31 -4.82 1.71
C ASN A 730 17.25 -5.94 1.87
N LYS A 731 16.83 -6.54 0.75
CA LYS A 731 16.23 -7.88 0.68
C LYS A 731 17.30 -8.85 0.19
#